data_AF-M3E520-F1
#
_entry.id   AF-M3E520-F1
#
_cell.length_a   1.000
_cell.length_b   1.000
_cell.length_c   1.000
_cell.angle_alpha   90.00
_cell.angle_beta   90.00
_cell.angle_gamma   90.00
#
_symmetry.space_group_name_H-M   'P 1'
#
loop_
_entity.id
_entity.type
_entity.pdbx_description
1 polymer ?
#
loop_
_entity_poly.entity_id
_entity_poly.type
_entity_poly.pdbx_seq_one_letter_code
_entity_poly.pdbx_strand_id
1 'polypeptide(L)'
;MSPTSETANGGRRLVIVESPAKAKTIKGYLGPGYIVEASVGHIRDLPSGAAEVPEKYTGEVRRLGVDVDHDFQPIYVVNADKKAQVKKLKDLLKESDELFLATDEDREGEAIAWHLQEVLKPKIPVKRMVFHEITKDAIREAVANPRELNQKLVDAQETRRILDRLYGYEVSPVLWKKVMPKLSAGRVQSVATRLVVERERERMAFRSAEYWDLTGTFSTGRAGDPSDPSTLVARLQTVDGRRVAQGRDFDSLGQLKGANTLHLDEANARALAAALEDARFAVRSVESKPYRRSPYAPFRTTTLQQEASRKLGFGAKATMQVAQKLYENGYITYMRTDSTTLSETAVAAARAQVTQLYGADYLPPQPRTYAGKVKNAQEAHEAIRPSGDRFRTPAETGLTGDQFKLYELIWKRTVASQMKDATGNSVTVKIGGTAADGRDVEFSASGKTITFHGFLKAYVEGADDPNAELDDRERRLPQVAEGDALSAEEISVDGHATKPPARYTEASLVKELEEREIGRPSTYASIIGTILDRGYVFKKGTALVPSFLSFAVVNLLEKHFGRLVDYDFTAKMEDDLDRIARGEARAVPWLKRFYFGEGEGAGNGGAADAGNGDGDHLGGLKELVTDLGAIDAREVSSFPVGNGIVLRVGRYGPYIERGEKDTEEHQRADIPADLAPDELTVELAEELLAKPSGDFELGTDPATGHTIVAKDGRYGPYVTEVLPEGTPKTGKNAVKPRTASLFKSMSLDTVTLDDALKLMSLPRVVGVDADGQEITAQNGRYGPYLKKGTDSRSLQSEEQLFTITLEEALAIYAQPKQRGRAAAKPPLKELGTDPVSEKPVVVKDGRFGPYVTDGETNATLRSGDSVETITPERGFELLAEKRAKGPAKKTAKKTAKKATAKKAPAKKTAAAKTAAAKKTTAAKKTTAKKTAAKKTAAANGAED
;
A
#
# COMPACT_ATOMS: atom_id res chain seq x y z
N MET A 1 1.06 -33.47 34.57
CA MET A 1 1.68 -33.31 35.90
C MET A 1 0.87 -32.31 36.69
N SER A 2 0.49 -32.68 37.91
CA SER A 2 -0.28 -31.86 38.85
C SER A 2 0.50 -30.61 39.29
N PRO A 3 -0.20 -29.51 39.64
CA PRO A 3 0.44 -28.25 40.01
C PRO A 3 1.18 -28.39 41.35
N THR A 4 2.46 -28.03 41.38
CA THR A 4 3.20 -27.84 42.63
C THR A 4 2.84 -26.49 43.26
N SER A 5 2.63 -26.52 44.57
CA SER A 5 2.04 -25.48 45.43
C SER A 5 2.86 -24.19 45.59
N GLU A 6 4.03 -24.06 44.95
CA GLU A 6 4.96 -22.95 45.22
C GLU A 6 4.55 -21.60 44.59
N THR A 7 3.61 -21.57 43.65
CA THR A 7 3.08 -20.31 43.07
C THR A 7 1.75 -19.85 43.69
N ALA A 8 1.15 -20.65 44.57
CA ALA A 8 -0.14 -20.33 45.20
C ALA A 8 -0.04 -19.25 46.30
N ASN A 9 1.17 -18.92 46.77
CA ASN A 9 1.40 -17.97 47.87
C ASN A 9 1.59 -16.50 47.44
N GLY A 10 1.47 -16.16 46.16
CA GLY A 10 1.93 -14.87 45.62
C GLY A 10 0.86 -13.84 45.22
N GLY A 11 -0.42 -14.07 45.50
CA GLY A 11 -1.51 -13.21 45.03
C GLY A 11 -1.81 -13.35 43.53
N ARG A 12 -2.94 -12.80 43.09
CA ARG A 12 -3.44 -12.84 41.70
C ARG A 12 -3.03 -11.57 40.95
N ARG A 13 -2.30 -11.71 39.84
CA ARG A 13 -1.78 -10.57 39.06
C ARG A 13 -2.49 -10.45 37.72
N LEU A 14 -3.00 -9.27 37.38
CA LEU A 14 -3.59 -8.98 36.07
C LEU A 14 -2.53 -8.37 35.16
N VAL A 15 -2.33 -8.94 33.97
CA VAL A 15 -1.46 -8.41 32.92
C VAL A 15 -2.33 -8.00 31.74
N ILE A 16 -2.21 -6.75 31.30
CA ILE A 16 -2.95 -6.23 30.15
C ILE A 16 -1.99 -5.96 29.00
N VAL A 17 -2.30 -6.51 27.82
CA VAL A 17 -1.58 -6.32 26.55
C VAL A 17 -2.53 -5.81 25.47
N GLU A 18 -2.05 -5.42 24.29
CA GLU A 18 -2.92 -4.86 23.25
C GLU A 18 -3.73 -5.90 22.51
N SER A 19 -3.15 -7.07 22.24
CA SER A 19 -3.74 -8.04 21.31
C SER A 19 -3.99 -9.41 21.94
N PRO A 20 -5.05 -10.13 21.52
CA PRO A 20 -5.34 -11.47 22.01
C PRO A 20 -4.23 -12.50 21.73
N ALA A 21 -3.49 -12.34 20.63
CA ALA A 21 -2.38 -13.22 20.29
C ALA A 21 -1.23 -13.06 21.30
N LYS A 22 -0.82 -11.81 21.55
CA LYS A 22 0.18 -11.45 22.57
C LYS A 22 -0.23 -11.97 23.96
N ALA A 23 -1.51 -11.84 24.31
CA ALA A 23 -2.04 -12.33 25.59
C ALA A 23 -1.88 -13.84 25.73
N LYS A 24 -2.20 -14.58 24.67
CA LYS A 24 -2.07 -16.05 24.64
C LYS A 24 -0.60 -16.47 24.78
N THR A 25 0.31 -15.82 24.07
CA THR A 25 1.75 -16.13 24.11
C THR A 25 2.33 -15.86 25.50
N ILE A 26 2.13 -14.67 26.05
CA ILE A 26 2.65 -14.26 27.37
C ILE A 26 2.07 -15.12 28.50
N LYS A 27 0.77 -15.47 28.42
CA LYS A 27 0.16 -16.41 29.37
C LYS A 27 0.89 -17.75 29.44
N GLY A 28 1.38 -18.24 28.30
CA GLY A 28 2.16 -19.48 28.23
C GLY A 28 3.52 -19.40 28.94
N TYR A 29 4.10 -18.21 29.08
CA TYR A 29 5.40 -18.00 29.72
C TYR A 29 5.34 -17.71 31.21
N LEU A 30 4.32 -16.95 31.64
CA LEU A 30 4.16 -16.55 33.05
C LEU A 30 3.61 -17.66 33.94
N GLY A 31 2.77 -18.55 33.42
CA GLY A 31 2.23 -19.68 34.17
C GLY A 31 1.18 -19.29 35.23
N PRO A 32 0.95 -20.16 36.24
CA PRO A 32 -0.03 -19.92 37.30
C PRO A 32 0.23 -18.62 38.11
N GLY A 33 -0.84 -17.99 38.60
CA GLY A 33 -0.77 -16.72 39.35
C GLY A 33 -0.96 -15.45 38.50
N TYR A 34 -0.87 -15.57 37.17
CA TYR A 34 -1.09 -14.47 36.24
C TYR A 34 -2.36 -14.66 35.40
N ILE A 35 -3.17 -13.61 35.30
CA ILE A 35 -4.25 -13.48 34.33
C ILE A 35 -3.80 -12.51 33.25
N VAL A 36 -3.66 -13.00 32.03
CA VAL A 36 -3.26 -12.17 30.89
C VAL A 36 -4.45 -11.93 29.99
N GLU A 37 -4.78 -10.66 29.75
CA GLU A 37 -5.93 -10.21 28.96
C GLU A 37 -5.55 -9.11 27.97
N ALA A 38 -6.32 -9.00 26.89
CA ALA A 38 -6.08 -8.01 25.85
C ALA A 38 -7.00 -6.79 25.99
N SER A 39 -6.49 -5.57 25.79
CA SER A 39 -7.30 -4.36 25.64
C SER A 39 -7.99 -4.28 24.28
N VAL A 40 -7.44 -4.98 23.28
CA VAL A 40 -7.83 -4.93 21.86
C VAL A 40 -7.53 -3.54 21.27
N GLY A 41 -6.30 -3.08 21.47
CA GLY A 41 -5.79 -1.77 21.07
C GLY A 41 -6.21 -0.63 22.01
N HIS A 42 -6.35 0.58 21.45
CA HIS A 42 -6.87 1.76 22.17
C HIS A 42 -8.28 1.52 22.70
N ILE A 43 -8.50 1.87 23.98
CA ILE A 43 -9.81 1.75 24.65
C ILE A 43 -10.61 3.06 24.65
N ARG A 44 -9.93 4.18 24.41
CA ARG A 44 -10.49 5.53 24.30
C ARG A 44 -9.76 6.28 23.20
N ASP A 45 -10.44 7.25 22.62
CA ASP A 45 -9.89 8.18 21.64
C ASP A 45 -10.63 9.52 21.77
N LEU A 46 -10.16 10.55 21.07
CA LEU A 46 -10.94 11.74 20.82
C LEU A 46 -12.23 11.37 20.06
N PRO A 47 -13.36 12.02 20.34
CA PRO A 47 -14.66 11.72 19.75
C PRO A 47 -14.60 11.79 18.23
N SER A 48 -15.23 10.81 17.57
CA SER A 48 -15.34 10.74 16.11
C SER A 48 -16.37 11.70 15.53
N GLY A 49 -17.28 12.20 16.38
CA GLY A 49 -18.26 13.21 16.02
C GLY A 49 -18.96 13.82 17.24
N ALA A 50 -19.72 14.90 16.99
CA ALA A 50 -20.37 15.70 18.03
C ALA A 50 -21.36 14.94 18.93
N ALA A 51 -21.82 13.75 18.52
CA ALA A 51 -22.71 12.88 19.27
C ALA A 51 -22.00 12.09 20.38
N GLU A 52 -20.68 11.90 20.28
CA GLU A 52 -19.89 11.19 21.30
C GLU A 52 -19.40 12.12 22.41
N VAL A 53 -19.43 13.44 22.17
CA VAL A 53 -18.99 14.45 23.12
C VAL A 53 -19.99 14.57 24.28
N PRO A 54 -19.53 14.53 25.54
CA PRO A 54 -20.39 14.78 26.71
C PRO A 54 -21.10 16.14 26.63
N GLU A 55 -22.37 16.19 27.06
CA GLU A 55 -23.26 17.38 26.94
C GLU A 55 -22.71 18.65 27.59
N LYS A 56 -21.86 18.50 28.62
CA LYS A 56 -21.21 19.63 29.30
C LYS A 56 -20.23 20.41 28.41
N TYR A 57 -19.77 19.83 27.30
CA TYR A 57 -18.91 20.51 26.34
C TYR A 57 -19.74 21.00 25.14
N THR A 58 -19.61 22.28 24.81
CA THR A 58 -20.38 22.96 23.77
C THR A 58 -19.46 23.69 22.78
N GLY A 59 -20.04 24.27 21.72
CA GLY A 59 -19.31 25.13 20.79
C GLY A 59 -18.10 24.46 20.12
N GLU A 60 -16.99 25.17 20.06
CA GLU A 60 -15.74 24.73 19.43
C GLU A 60 -15.17 23.46 20.08
N VAL A 61 -15.22 23.35 21.41
CA VAL A 61 -14.79 22.14 22.14
C VAL A 61 -15.60 20.91 21.70
N ARG A 62 -16.91 21.07 21.45
CA ARG A 62 -17.75 19.98 20.94
C ARG A 62 -17.44 19.61 19.48
N ARG A 63 -17.00 20.57 18.68
CA ARG A 63 -16.59 20.33 17.29
C ARG A 63 -15.25 19.60 17.24
N LEU A 64 -14.25 20.12 17.95
CA LEU A 64 -12.86 19.63 17.90
C LEU A 64 -12.63 18.41 18.80
N GLY A 65 -13.35 18.29 19.91
CA GLY A 65 -13.03 17.35 20.98
C GLY A 65 -11.76 17.73 21.75
N VAL A 66 -11.30 18.98 21.60
CA VAL A 66 -10.13 19.56 22.26
C VAL A 66 -10.52 20.96 22.71
N ASP A 67 -10.22 21.30 23.96
CA ASP A 67 -10.45 22.62 24.53
C ASP A 67 -9.20 23.50 24.31
N VAL A 68 -9.18 24.21 23.20
CA VAL A 68 -8.02 25.03 22.76
C VAL A 68 -7.78 26.24 23.66
N ASP A 69 -8.79 26.71 24.40
CA ASP A 69 -8.69 27.86 25.30
C ASP A 69 -8.18 27.45 26.70
N HIS A 70 -8.30 26.17 27.06
CA HIS A 70 -7.82 25.62 28.33
C HIS A 70 -6.66 24.65 28.11
N ASP A 71 -5.54 25.18 27.60
CA ASP A 71 -4.28 24.45 27.41
C ASP A 71 -4.42 23.16 26.56
N PHE A 72 -5.31 23.19 25.56
CA PHE A 72 -5.55 22.07 24.63
C PHE A 72 -6.03 20.79 25.30
N GLN A 73 -6.78 20.89 26.40
CA GLN A 73 -7.30 19.70 27.10
C GLN A 73 -8.11 18.79 26.17
N PRO A 74 -7.69 17.53 25.96
CA PRO A 74 -8.41 16.60 25.09
C PRO A 74 -9.62 15.99 25.78
N ILE A 75 -10.72 15.88 25.05
CA ILE A 75 -11.93 15.19 25.51
C ILE A 75 -11.88 13.75 25.01
N TYR A 76 -11.38 12.85 25.83
CA TYR A 76 -11.38 11.44 25.49
C TYR A 76 -12.67 10.73 25.87
N VAL A 77 -13.12 9.83 25.00
CA VAL A 77 -14.31 9.01 25.21
C VAL A 77 -13.98 7.53 25.05
N VAL A 78 -14.60 6.68 25.86
CA VAL A 78 -14.44 5.22 25.68
C VAL A 78 -15.19 4.80 24.42
N ASN A 79 -14.46 4.19 23.48
CA ASN A 79 -15.00 3.76 22.20
C ASN A 79 -16.18 2.80 22.43
N ALA A 80 -17.25 2.96 21.66
CA ALA A 80 -18.50 2.24 21.89
C ALA A 80 -18.32 0.71 21.84
N ASP A 81 -17.46 0.22 20.94
CA ASP A 81 -17.10 -1.19 20.78
C ASP A 81 -16.19 -1.73 21.90
N LYS A 82 -15.55 -0.86 22.68
CA LYS A 82 -14.62 -1.23 23.77
C LYS A 82 -15.27 -1.25 25.14
N LYS A 83 -16.49 -0.73 25.30
CA LYS A 83 -17.19 -0.67 26.61
C LYS A 83 -17.30 -2.02 27.31
N ALA A 84 -17.63 -3.09 26.57
CA ALA A 84 -17.71 -4.44 27.12
C ALA A 84 -16.34 -4.95 27.60
N GLN A 85 -15.27 -4.65 26.85
CA GLN A 85 -13.91 -5.04 27.21
C GLN A 85 -13.42 -4.28 28.44
N VAL A 86 -13.66 -2.96 28.50
CA VAL A 86 -13.34 -2.15 29.68
C VAL A 86 -14.07 -2.67 30.93
N LYS A 87 -15.35 -3.06 30.80
CA LYS A 87 -16.08 -3.69 31.91
C LYS A 87 -15.39 -4.97 32.39
N LYS A 88 -15.03 -5.87 31.45
CA LYS A 88 -14.32 -7.11 31.76
C LYS A 88 -12.99 -6.84 32.50
N LEU A 89 -12.20 -5.88 32.02
CA LEU A 89 -10.93 -5.51 32.65
C LEU A 89 -11.14 -4.96 34.07
N LYS A 90 -12.17 -4.13 34.29
CA LYS A 90 -12.53 -3.64 35.64
C LYS A 90 -12.92 -4.75 36.59
N ASP A 91 -13.66 -5.75 36.11
CA ASP A 91 -14.09 -6.87 36.95
C ASP A 91 -12.89 -7.75 37.33
N LEU A 92 -11.99 -8.03 36.39
CA LEU A 92 -10.74 -8.76 36.68
C LEU A 92 -9.80 -7.99 37.62
N LEU A 93 -9.75 -6.67 37.49
CA LEU A 93 -8.91 -5.81 38.33
C LEU A 93 -9.34 -5.83 39.80
N LYS A 94 -10.65 -5.94 40.08
CA LYS A 94 -11.16 -6.06 41.47
C LYS A 94 -10.70 -7.34 42.16
N GLU A 95 -10.42 -8.39 41.39
CA GLU A 95 -10.01 -9.70 41.88
C GLU A 95 -8.48 -9.88 41.87
N SER A 96 -7.71 -8.82 41.59
CA SER A 96 -6.25 -8.88 41.44
C SER A 96 -5.55 -8.01 42.49
N ASP A 97 -4.37 -8.45 42.91
CA ASP A 97 -3.51 -7.79 43.90
C ASP A 97 -2.52 -6.83 43.24
N GLU A 98 -2.14 -7.05 41.98
CA GLU A 98 -1.29 -6.17 41.18
C GLU A 98 -1.77 -6.07 39.73
N LEU A 99 -1.51 -4.93 39.09
CA LEU A 99 -1.75 -4.70 37.66
C LEU A 99 -0.42 -4.49 36.92
N PHE A 100 -0.19 -5.28 35.89
CA PHE A 100 0.91 -5.09 34.95
C PHE A 100 0.38 -4.58 33.60
N LEU A 101 0.95 -3.47 33.12
CA LEU A 101 0.69 -2.91 31.81
C LEU A 101 1.83 -3.31 30.87
N ALA A 102 1.54 -4.24 29.95
CA ALA A 102 2.52 -4.91 29.08
C ALA A 102 2.31 -4.52 27.60
N THR A 103 2.06 -3.23 27.37
CA THR A 103 1.96 -2.64 26.04
C THR A 103 3.33 -2.52 25.36
N ASP A 104 3.37 -2.33 24.05
CA ASP A 104 4.56 -2.14 23.24
C ASP A 104 5.37 -0.91 23.73
N GLU A 105 6.67 -0.90 23.46
CA GLU A 105 7.62 0.12 23.97
C GLU A 105 7.63 1.43 23.15
N ASP A 106 6.65 1.64 22.27
CA ASP A 106 6.52 2.90 21.54
C ASP A 106 5.61 3.91 22.25
N ARG A 107 5.58 5.14 21.74
CA ARG A 107 4.72 6.23 22.26
C ARG A 107 3.23 5.86 22.24
N GLU A 108 2.81 5.03 21.27
CA GLU A 108 1.43 4.55 21.16
C GLU A 108 1.10 3.55 22.27
N GLY A 109 1.99 2.58 22.53
CA GLY A 109 1.86 1.62 23.61
C GLY A 109 1.88 2.29 24.99
N GLU A 110 2.70 3.33 25.17
CA GLU A 110 2.71 4.12 26.40
C GLU A 110 1.39 4.88 26.62
N ALA A 111 0.83 5.49 25.55
CA ALA A 111 -0.48 6.14 25.61
C ALA A 111 -1.63 5.14 25.89
N ILE A 112 -1.58 3.92 25.35
CA ILE A 112 -2.55 2.86 25.67
C ILE A 112 -2.46 2.49 27.15
N ALA A 113 -1.25 2.31 27.69
CA ALA A 113 -1.04 2.03 29.12
C ALA A 113 -1.60 3.16 30.00
N TRP A 114 -1.31 4.42 29.64
CA TRP A 114 -1.86 5.59 30.32
C TRP A 114 -3.40 5.60 30.29
N HIS A 115 -3.99 5.41 29.11
CA HIS A 115 -5.44 5.34 28.96
C HIS A 115 -6.09 4.22 29.77
N LEU A 116 -5.45 3.05 29.85
CA LEU A 116 -5.89 1.96 30.72
C LEU A 116 -5.89 2.38 32.18
N GLN A 117 -4.81 2.99 32.66
CA GLN A 117 -4.72 3.49 34.03
C GLN A 117 -5.81 4.52 34.34
N GLU A 118 -6.03 5.49 33.46
CA GLU A 118 -7.05 6.54 33.60
C GLU A 118 -8.50 6.01 33.62
N VAL A 119 -8.79 5.01 32.79
CA VAL A 119 -10.16 4.45 32.67
C VAL A 119 -10.45 3.43 33.75
N LEU A 120 -9.46 2.61 34.11
CA LEU A 120 -9.60 1.54 35.10
C LEU A 120 -9.53 2.07 36.53
N LYS A 121 -8.75 3.13 36.78
CA LYS A 121 -8.51 3.74 38.10
C LYS A 121 -8.13 2.69 39.16
N PRO A 122 -7.02 1.96 38.95
CA PRO A 122 -6.59 0.91 39.86
C PRO A 122 -6.35 1.44 41.27
N LYS A 123 -6.77 0.66 42.28
CA LYS A 123 -6.48 0.90 43.70
C LYS A 123 -5.39 -0.04 44.24
N ILE A 124 -4.72 -0.72 43.33
CA ILE A 124 -3.67 -1.71 43.57
C ILE A 124 -2.38 -1.25 42.86
N PRO A 125 -1.20 -1.76 43.25
CA PRO A 125 0.06 -1.42 42.58
C PRO A 125 0.00 -1.65 41.07
N VAL A 126 0.49 -0.67 40.31
CA VAL A 126 0.58 -0.71 38.85
C VAL A 126 2.05 -0.77 38.44
N LYS A 127 2.40 -1.69 37.55
CA LYS A 127 3.76 -1.91 37.06
C LYS A 127 3.78 -1.88 35.53
N ARG A 128 4.67 -1.08 34.92
CA ARG A 128 4.84 -1.04 33.45
C ARG A 128 5.89 -2.07 33.04
N MET A 129 5.47 -3.12 32.34
CA MET A 129 6.36 -4.17 31.78
C MET A 129 6.75 -3.81 30.36
N VAL A 130 8.03 -3.86 30.03
CA VAL A 130 8.52 -3.49 28.70
C VAL A 130 9.48 -4.54 28.17
N PHE A 131 9.38 -4.82 26.88
CA PHE A 131 10.17 -5.83 26.18
C PHE A 131 10.15 -5.57 24.66
N HIS A 132 11.26 -5.89 24.00
CA HIS A 132 11.44 -5.75 22.55
C HIS A 132 11.28 -7.07 21.78
N GLU A 133 11.12 -8.19 22.50
CA GLU A 133 10.75 -9.50 21.95
C GLU A 133 9.91 -10.32 22.93
N ILE A 134 9.12 -11.26 22.40
CA ILE A 134 8.22 -12.09 23.19
C ILE A 134 8.81 -13.49 23.34
N THR A 135 9.82 -13.61 24.20
CA THR A 135 10.45 -14.87 24.60
C THR A 135 10.20 -15.14 26.08
N LYS A 136 10.39 -16.38 26.52
CA LYS A 136 10.17 -16.75 27.92
C LYS A 136 11.06 -15.94 28.87
N ASP A 137 12.33 -15.74 28.51
CA ASP A 137 13.30 -15.05 29.35
C ASP A 137 13.08 -13.54 29.33
N ALA A 138 12.84 -12.93 28.17
CA ALA A 138 12.53 -11.51 28.07
C ALA A 138 11.28 -11.12 28.87
N ILE A 139 10.24 -11.98 28.86
CA ILE A 139 9.02 -11.73 29.63
C ILE A 139 9.25 -11.88 31.14
N ARG A 140 10.08 -12.84 31.58
CA ARG A 140 10.43 -12.99 32.99
C ARG A 140 11.25 -11.81 33.50
N GLU A 141 12.20 -11.36 32.70
CA GLU A 141 13.01 -10.18 32.98
C GLU A 141 12.12 -8.93 33.10
N ALA A 142 11.19 -8.73 32.17
CA ALA A 142 10.25 -7.60 32.18
C ALA A 142 9.29 -7.61 33.40
N VAL A 143 9.00 -8.78 33.97
CA VAL A 143 8.24 -8.88 35.23
C VAL A 143 9.11 -8.52 36.43
N ALA A 144 10.37 -8.96 36.44
CA ALA A 144 11.30 -8.72 37.53
C ALA A 144 11.72 -7.24 37.61
N ASN A 145 11.84 -6.58 36.46
CA ASN A 145 12.35 -5.22 36.33
C ASN A 145 11.31 -4.29 35.65
N PRO A 146 10.16 -4.02 36.28
CA PRO A 146 9.19 -3.07 35.76
C PRO A 146 9.72 -1.64 35.87
N ARG A 147 9.21 -0.75 35.02
CA ARG A 147 9.46 0.70 35.11
C ARG A 147 8.20 1.47 35.50
N GLU A 148 8.36 2.77 35.72
CA GLU A 148 7.24 3.69 35.79
C GLU A 148 6.74 4.06 34.38
N LEU A 149 5.49 4.50 34.31
CA LEU A 149 4.91 5.05 33.09
C LEU A 149 5.64 6.35 32.74
N ASN A 150 6.11 6.45 31.49
CA ASN A 150 6.83 7.60 31.00
C ASN A 150 5.85 8.64 30.48
N GLN A 151 5.51 9.62 31.34
CA GLN A 151 4.57 10.70 30.98
C GLN A 151 5.02 11.51 29.76
N LYS A 152 6.33 11.66 29.51
CA LYS A 152 6.83 12.41 28.35
C LYS A 152 6.46 11.75 27.02
N LEU A 153 6.48 10.41 26.97
CA LEU A 153 6.04 9.66 25.79
C LEU A 153 4.53 9.78 25.58
N VAL A 154 3.75 9.79 26.67
CA VAL A 154 2.30 10.03 26.63
C VAL A 154 2.03 11.43 26.09
N ASP A 155 2.69 12.45 26.62
CA ASP A 155 2.54 13.85 26.19
C ASP A 155 2.89 14.03 24.71
N ALA A 156 3.95 13.37 24.22
CA ALA A 156 4.31 13.40 22.81
C ALA A 156 3.25 12.74 21.91
N GLN A 157 2.66 11.63 22.35
CA GLN A 157 1.58 10.96 21.62
C GLN A 157 0.30 11.80 21.62
N GLU A 158 -0.08 12.36 22.77
CA GLU A 158 -1.24 13.23 22.92
C GLU A 158 -1.09 14.52 22.10
N THR A 159 0.10 15.13 22.12
CA THR A 159 0.43 16.30 21.29
C THR A 159 0.25 15.98 19.81
N ARG A 160 0.77 14.84 19.34
CA ARG A 160 0.57 14.37 17.96
C ARG A 160 -0.93 14.20 17.66
N ARG A 161 -1.68 13.60 18.57
CA ARG A 161 -3.10 13.32 18.40
C ARG A 161 -3.94 14.59 18.30
N ILE A 162 -3.63 15.59 19.14
CA ILE A 162 -4.25 16.92 19.12
C ILE A 162 -3.86 17.68 17.86
N LEU A 163 -2.57 17.70 17.51
CA LEU A 163 -2.07 18.29 16.27
C LEU A 163 -2.84 17.78 15.04
N ASP A 164 -2.90 16.47 14.87
CA ASP A 164 -3.58 15.85 13.73
C ASP A 164 -5.09 16.13 13.77
N ARG A 165 -5.68 16.28 14.97
CA ARG A 165 -7.08 16.69 15.16
C ARG A 165 -7.32 18.12 14.68
N LEU A 166 -6.50 19.08 15.13
CA LEU A 166 -6.61 20.48 14.75
C LEU A 166 -6.41 20.64 13.24
N TYR A 167 -5.33 20.08 12.69
CA TYR A 167 -5.08 20.11 11.26
C TYR A 167 -6.28 19.56 10.47
N GLY A 168 -6.76 18.36 10.84
CA GLY A 168 -7.85 17.70 10.11
C GLY A 168 -9.17 18.48 10.17
N TYR A 169 -9.56 18.99 11.35
CA TYR A 169 -10.85 19.64 11.54
C TYR A 169 -10.88 21.09 11.07
N GLU A 170 -9.72 21.75 10.96
CA GLU A 170 -9.63 23.11 10.43
C GLU A 170 -9.43 23.14 8.92
N VAL A 171 -8.55 22.29 8.38
CA VAL A 171 -8.21 22.35 6.94
C VAL A 171 -9.19 21.55 6.08
N SER A 172 -9.76 20.44 6.56
CA SER A 172 -10.71 19.65 5.75
C SER A 172 -11.98 20.41 5.31
N PRO A 173 -12.61 21.25 6.16
CA PRO A 173 -13.73 22.10 5.74
C PRO A 173 -13.37 23.06 4.59
N VAL A 174 -12.11 23.52 4.51
CA VAL A 174 -11.64 24.34 3.39
C VAL A 174 -11.66 23.52 2.10
N LEU A 175 -11.11 22.29 2.14
CA LEU A 175 -11.17 21.37 0.99
C LEU A 175 -12.61 21.07 0.57
N TRP A 176 -13.55 20.97 1.52
CA TRP A 176 -14.96 20.72 1.21
C TRP A 176 -15.63 21.86 0.48
N LYS A 177 -15.32 23.10 0.90
CA LYS A 177 -15.88 24.31 0.31
C LYS A 177 -15.23 24.65 -1.04
N LYS A 178 -13.93 24.38 -1.20
CA LYS A 178 -13.13 24.86 -2.35
C LYS A 178 -12.80 23.78 -3.38
N VAL A 179 -12.93 22.49 -3.05
CA VAL A 179 -12.66 21.38 -3.99
C VAL A 179 -13.84 20.41 -4.05
N MET A 180 -14.05 19.60 -3.01
CA MET A 180 -15.12 18.60 -2.98
C MET A 180 -15.49 18.17 -1.55
N PRO A 181 -16.78 17.91 -1.24
CA PRO A 181 -17.19 17.38 0.06
C PRO A 181 -16.52 16.04 0.40
N LYS A 182 -16.33 15.79 1.71
CA LYS A 182 -15.79 14.54 2.28
C LYS A 182 -14.30 14.26 2.01
N LEU A 183 -13.58 15.20 1.42
CA LEU A 183 -12.11 15.17 1.39
C LEU A 183 -11.53 15.25 2.80
N SER A 184 -10.24 14.98 2.96
CA SER A 184 -9.58 15.28 4.22
C SER A 184 -8.21 15.88 3.99
N ALA A 185 -7.91 16.84 4.82
CA ALA A 185 -6.57 17.33 4.99
C ALA A 185 -5.90 16.58 6.14
N GLY A 186 -4.60 16.32 6.02
CA GLY A 186 -3.82 15.76 7.12
C GLY A 186 -2.35 16.03 6.84
N ARG A 187 -1.62 16.45 7.87
CA ARG A 187 -0.22 16.90 7.74
C ARG A 187 0.63 15.96 6.88
N VAL A 188 0.75 14.70 7.30
CA VAL A 188 1.61 13.75 6.59
C VAL A 188 0.97 13.18 5.32
N GLN A 189 -0.37 13.07 5.27
CA GLN A 189 -1.06 12.57 4.07
C GLN A 189 -0.94 13.58 2.91
N SER A 190 -1.09 14.89 3.19
CA SER A 190 -1.02 15.96 2.20
C SER A 190 0.38 16.06 1.60
N VAL A 191 1.42 15.92 2.43
CA VAL A 191 2.82 15.87 1.97
C VAL A 191 3.12 14.64 1.11
N ALA A 192 2.67 13.46 1.52
CA ALA A 192 2.84 12.25 0.70
C ALA A 192 2.11 12.36 -0.64
N THR A 193 0.90 12.93 -0.66
CA THR A 193 0.18 13.23 -1.90
C THR A 193 0.94 14.25 -2.75
N ARG A 194 1.52 15.30 -2.13
CA ARG A 194 2.35 16.30 -2.81
C ARG A 194 3.56 15.66 -3.49
N LEU A 195 4.31 14.78 -2.82
CA LEU A 195 5.44 14.06 -3.44
C LEU A 195 5.04 13.32 -4.72
N VAL A 196 3.90 12.63 -4.69
CA VAL A 196 3.39 11.90 -5.86
C VAL A 196 2.94 12.86 -6.96
N VAL A 197 2.33 13.99 -6.62
CA VAL A 197 1.94 15.04 -7.59
C VAL A 197 3.16 15.73 -8.20
N GLU A 198 4.19 16.07 -7.43
CA GLU A 198 5.42 16.68 -7.93
C GLU A 198 6.14 15.75 -8.91
N ARG A 199 6.28 14.46 -8.57
CA ARG A 199 6.82 13.47 -9.51
C ARG A 199 6.00 13.39 -10.79
N GLU A 200 4.68 13.50 -10.73
CA GLU A 200 3.85 13.47 -11.94
C GLU A 200 3.98 14.77 -12.75
N ARG A 201 4.12 15.94 -12.09
CA ARG A 201 4.44 17.22 -12.76
C ARG A 201 5.78 17.13 -13.51
N GLU A 202 6.81 16.54 -12.89
CA GLU A 202 8.12 16.29 -13.55
C GLU A 202 7.94 15.45 -14.82
N ARG A 203 7.09 14.41 -14.77
CA ARG A 203 6.80 13.55 -15.94
C ARG A 203 6.02 14.28 -17.02
N MET A 204 5.03 15.09 -16.66
CA MET A 204 4.24 15.88 -17.61
C MET A 204 5.07 16.96 -18.32
N ALA A 205 6.02 17.57 -17.60
CA ALA A 205 6.94 18.56 -18.14
C ALA A 205 8.09 17.94 -18.93
N PHE A 206 8.37 16.65 -18.73
CA PHE A 206 9.48 15.97 -19.37
C PHE A 206 9.38 16.01 -20.90
N ARG A 207 10.50 16.25 -21.56
CA ARG A 207 10.64 16.13 -23.02
C ARG A 207 11.78 15.16 -23.29
N SER A 208 11.48 14.13 -24.08
CA SER A 208 12.46 13.10 -24.41
C SER A 208 13.47 13.63 -25.43
N ALA A 209 14.75 13.35 -25.20
CA ALA A 209 15.79 13.40 -26.21
C ALA A 209 16.09 12.00 -26.74
N GLU A 210 16.29 11.91 -28.06
CA GLU A 210 16.85 10.72 -28.70
C GLU A 210 18.37 10.83 -28.71
N TYR A 211 19.06 9.73 -28.49
CA TYR A 211 20.51 9.65 -28.60
C TYR A 211 20.92 8.26 -29.06
N TRP A 212 22.02 8.20 -29.79
CA TRP A 212 22.52 6.96 -30.37
C TRP A 212 23.92 6.64 -29.85
N ASP A 213 24.21 5.36 -29.72
CA ASP A 213 25.56 4.84 -29.53
C ASP A 213 25.78 3.60 -30.41
N LEU A 214 26.99 3.05 -30.35
CA LEU A 214 27.33 1.80 -31.04
C LEU A 214 27.69 0.74 -29.99
N THR A 215 27.23 -0.49 -30.20
CA THR A 215 27.71 -1.65 -29.45
C THR A 215 28.52 -2.53 -30.39
N GLY A 216 29.77 -2.81 -30.03
CA GLY A 216 30.63 -3.72 -30.77
C GLY A 216 30.80 -5.06 -30.07
N THR A 217 30.72 -6.13 -30.84
CA THR A 217 31.12 -7.49 -30.43
C THR A 217 32.50 -7.78 -31.01
N PHE A 218 33.51 -7.86 -30.14
CA PHE A 218 34.91 -7.99 -30.54
C PHE A 218 35.43 -9.39 -30.22
N SER A 219 35.95 -10.08 -31.23
CA SER A 219 36.62 -11.37 -31.09
C SER A 219 38.08 -11.20 -30.69
N THR A 220 38.54 -12.06 -29.78
CA THR A 220 39.95 -12.18 -29.45
C THR A 220 40.72 -13.08 -30.41
N GLY A 221 40.03 -13.73 -31.37
CA GLY A 221 40.62 -14.70 -32.30
C GLY A 221 41.05 -16.02 -31.65
N ARG A 222 40.79 -16.21 -30.35
CA ARG A 222 41.08 -17.42 -29.59
C ARG A 222 39.79 -18.17 -29.29
N ALA A 223 39.87 -19.50 -29.22
CA ALA A 223 38.79 -20.30 -28.66
C ALA A 223 38.65 -19.98 -27.16
N GLY A 224 37.43 -19.72 -26.71
CA GLY A 224 37.14 -19.36 -25.32
C GLY A 224 36.23 -20.37 -24.63
N ASP A 225 36.08 -20.18 -23.32
CA ASP A 225 35.18 -20.94 -22.46
C ASP A 225 34.39 -19.99 -21.54
N PRO A 226 33.45 -20.46 -20.68
CA PRO A 226 32.69 -19.57 -19.80
C PRO A 226 33.52 -18.75 -18.80
N SER A 227 34.75 -19.17 -18.50
CA SER A 227 35.68 -18.48 -17.60
C SER A 227 36.58 -17.48 -18.33
N ASP A 228 36.87 -17.72 -19.61
CA ASP A 228 37.61 -16.84 -20.53
C ASP A 228 36.88 -16.79 -21.89
N PRO A 229 35.85 -15.93 -22.04
CA PRO A 229 35.02 -15.88 -23.25
C PRO A 229 35.84 -15.51 -24.49
N SER A 230 35.53 -16.06 -25.67
CA SER A 230 36.27 -15.73 -26.90
C SER A 230 35.98 -14.32 -27.42
N THR A 231 34.85 -13.74 -27.03
CA THR A 231 34.38 -12.43 -27.47
C THR A 231 34.10 -11.52 -26.28
N LEU A 232 34.11 -10.21 -26.54
CA LEU A 232 33.70 -9.20 -25.58
C LEU A 232 32.77 -8.19 -26.24
N VAL A 233 31.72 -7.81 -25.51
CA VAL A 233 30.77 -6.77 -25.95
C VAL A 233 31.15 -5.45 -25.28
N ALA A 234 31.42 -4.43 -26.08
CA ALA A 234 31.83 -3.10 -25.63
C ALA A 234 30.94 -2.02 -26.24
N ARG A 235 30.70 -0.92 -25.51
CA ARG A 235 29.93 0.23 -26.01
C ARG A 235 30.83 1.38 -26.38
N LEU A 236 30.48 2.11 -27.43
CA LEU A 236 31.20 3.31 -27.85
C LEU A 236 31.18 4.34 -26.72
N GLN A 237 32.36 4.81 -26.32
CA GLN A 237 32.54 5.77 -25.25
C GLN A 237 32.97 7.13 -25.78
N THR A 238 33.88 7.18 -26.75
CA THR A 238 34.36 8.44 -27.34
C THR A 238 34.56 8.35 -28.85
N VAL A 239 34.42 9.49 -29.53
CA VAL A 239 34.84 9.72 -30.92
C VAL A 239 35.70 10.98 -30.95
N ASP A 240 36.90 10.91 -31.50
CA ASP A 240 37.92 11.98 -31.53
C ASP A 240 38.16 12.60 -30.14
N GLY A 241 38.20 11.75 -29.11
CA GLY A 241 38.35 12.16 -27.71
C GLY A 241 37.12 12.83 -27.07
N ARG A 242 36.04 13.06 -27.82
CA ARG A 242 34.77 13.59 -27.28
C ARG A 242 33.89 12.44 -26.80
N ARG A 243 33.39 12.55 -25.56
CA ARG A 243 32.52 11.52 -24.97
C ARG A 243 31.16 11.48 -25.66
N VAL A 244 30.71 10.30 -26.09
CA VAL A 244 29.36 10.10 -26.62
C VAL A 244 28.32 10.37 -25.53
N ALA A 245 27.29 11.15 -25.87
CA ALA A 245 26.22 11.54 -24.96
C ALA A 245 25.39 10.33 -24.55
N GLN A 246 25.08 10.23 -23.26
CA GLN A 246 24.17 9.21 -22.70
C GLN A 246 22.96 9.89 -22.07
N GLY A 247 21.93 9.11 -21.70
CA GLY A 247 20.70 9.66 -21.12
C GLY A 247 20.90 10.62 -19.93
N ARG A 248 21.95 10.42 -19.11
CA ARG A 248 22.29 11.31 -17.98
C ARG A 248 22.74 12.72 -18.39
N ASP A 249 23.19 12.87 -19.63
CA ASP A 249 23.74 14.10 -20.19
C ASP A 249 22.66 15.05 -20.69
N PHE A 250 21.41 14.60 -20.72
CA PHE A 250 20.24 15.41 -21.03
C PHE A 250 19.54 15.89 -19.75
N ASP A 251 19.00 17.10 -19.77
CA ASP A 251 18.11 17.61 -18.75
C ASP A 251 16.66 17.13 -18.96
N SER A 252 15.74 17.60 -18.13
CA SER A 252 14.32 17.22 -18.21
C SER A 252 13.61 17.75 -19.45
N LEU A 253 14.20 18.70 -20.18
CA LEU A 253 13.66 19.28 -21.41
C LEU A 253 14.32 18.69 -22.67
N GLY A 254 15.12 17.64 -22.51
CA GLY A 254 15.80 16.96 -23.60
C GLY A 254 17.00 17.75 -24.13
N GLN A 255 17.50 18.74 -23.40
CA GLN A 255 18.66 19.54 -23.80
C GLN A 255 19.94 18.98 -23.20
N LEU A 256 21.04 19.03 -23.94
CA LEU A 256 22.36 18.63 -23.44
C LEU A 256 22.83 19.58 -22.33
N LYS A 257 23.23 19.02 -21.19
CA LYS A 257 23.72 19.79 -20.03
C LYS A 257 25.10 20.42 -20.25
N GLY A 258 25.88 19.95 -21.22
CA GLY A 258 27.25 20.42 -21.44
C GLY A 258 27.73 20.29 -22.88
N ALA A 259 28.65 21.17 -23.27
CA ALA A 259 29.18 21.25 -24.65
C ALA A 259 30.23 20.17 -24.99
N ASN A 260 30.85 19.54 -23.99
CA ASN A 260 31.95 18.59 -24.19
C ASN A 260 31.51 17.15 -24.52
N THR A 261 30.21 16.89 -24.68
CA THR A 261 29.66 15.62 -25.14
C THR A 261 29.36 15.67 -26.64
N LEU A 262 29.52 14.54 -27.32
CA LEU A 262 29.12 14.32 -28.70
C LEU A 262 27.75 13.65 -28.71
N HIS A 263 26.74 14.37 -29.18
CA HIS A 263 25.42 13.80 -29.41
C HIS A 263 25.37 13.21 -30.81
N LEU A 264 25.20 11.89 -30.88
CA LEU A 264 24.99 11.17 -32.13
C LEU A 264 23.49 11.02 -32.37
N ASP A 265 23.07 11.40 -33.56
CA ASP A 265 21.78 11.02 -34.14
C ASP A 265 21.90 9.71 -34.94
N GLU A 266 20.78 9.22 -35.48
CA GLU A 266 20.74 7.97 -36.22
C GLU A 266 21.67 8.00 -37.44
N ALA A 267 21.64 9.09 -38.22
CA ALA A 267 22.39 9.19 -39.46
C ALA A 267 23.90 9.17 -39.19
N ASN A 268 24.37 9.94 -38.19
CA ASN A 268 25.77 9.99 -37.80
C ASN A 268 26.25 8.69 -37.16
N ALA A 269 25.40 8.01 -36.37
CA ALA A 269 25.73 6.71 -35.80
C ALA A 269 25.84 5.62 -36.88
N ARG A 270 24.90 5.56 -37.83
CA ARG A 270 24.96 4.63 -38.98
C ARG A 270 26.17 4.90 -39.87
N ALA A 271 26.48 6.17 -40.16
CA ALA A 271 27.66 6.54 -40.93
C ALA A 271 28.96 6.14 -40.21
N LEU A 272 29.02 6.30 -38.89
CA LEU A 272 30.17 5.84 -38.10
C LEU A 272 30.30 4.32 -38.10
N ALA A 273 29.20 3.58 -37.93
CA ALA A 273 29.23 2.12 -37.98
C ALA A 273 29.70 1.59 -39.34
N ALA A 274 29.20 2.16 -40.45
CA ALA A 274 29.64 1.78 -41.79
C ALA A 274 31.14 2.07 -42.02
N ALA A 275 31.64 3.20 -41.49
CA ALA A 275 33.06 3.52 -41.56
C ALA A 275 33.94 2.61 -40.66
N LEU A 276 33.35 1.81 -39.77
CA LEU A 276 34.04 0.88 -38.87
C LEU A 276 33.98 -0.59 -39.33
N GLU A 277 33.29 -0.90 -40.43
CA GLU A 277 33.05 -2.29 -40.88
C GLU A 277 34.35 -3.07 -41.12
N ASP A 278 35.34 -2.43 -41.76
CA ASP A 278 36.68 -3.00 -42.02
C ASP A 278 37.77 -2.45 -41.07
N ALA A 279 37.38 -1.77 -40.00
CA ALA A 279 38.33 -1.16 -39.09
C ALA A 279 39.10 -2.22 -38.27
N ARG A 280 40.38 -1.95 -38.04
CA ARG A 280 41.20 -2.75 -37.11
C ARG A 280 41.03 -2.21 -35.71
N PHE A 281 40.79 -3.11 -34.75
CA PHE A 281 40.67 -2.75 -33.35
C PHE A 281 41.83 -3.31 -32.54
N ALA A 282 42.23 -2.60 -31.51
CA ALA A 282 43.23 -3.04 -30.56
C ALA A 282 42.87 -2.60 -29.14
N VAL A 283 43.29 -3.38 -28.14
CA VAL A 283 43.12 -3.00 -26.74
C VAL A 283 44.04 -1.81 -26.42
N ARG A 284 43.44 -0.68 -26.03
CA ARG A 284 44.18 0.53 -25.58
C ARG A 284 44.62 0.45 -24.14
N SER A 285 43.82 -0.17 -23.28
CA SER A 285 44.16 -0.33 -21.87
C SER A 285 43.30 -1.38 -21.20
N VAL A 286 43.84 -2.06 -20.20
CA VAL A 286 43.12 -2.94 -19.30
C VAL A 286 43.36 -2.48 -17.87
N GLU A 287 42.31 -2.02 -17.20
CA GLU A 287 42.37 -1.65 -15.79
C GLU A 287 41.66 -2.71 -14.94
N SER A 288 42.36 -3.28 -13.96
CA SER A 288 41.77 -4.17 -12.96
C SER A 288 41.87 -3.53 -11.58
N LYS A 289 40.73 -3.35 -10.93
CA LYS A 289 40.63 -2.75 -9.58
C LYS A 289 39.96 -3.73 -8.64
N PRO A 290 40.60 -4.12 -7.52
CA PRO A 290 39.93 -4.89 -6.49
C PRO A 290 38.81 -4.06 -5.88
N TYR A 291 37.65 -4.68 -5.65
CA TYR A 291 36.54 -4.05 -4.95
C TYR A 291 36.16 -4.85 -3.71
N ARG A 292 35.54 -4.14 -2.77
CA ARG A 292 35.00 -4.69 -1.54
C ARG A 292 33.58 -4.18 -1.34
N ARG A 293 32.64 -5.07 -1.02
CA ARG A 293 31.26 -4.75 -0.71
C ARG A 293 30.94 -5.23 0.70
N SER A 294 30.56 -4.29 1.56
CA SER A 294 30.20 -4.62 2.94
C SER A 294 28.76 -5.13 3.03
N PRO A 295 28.47 -6.04 4.00
CA PRO A 295 27.12 -6.53 4.21
C PRO A 295 26.18 -5.42 4.62
N TYR A 296 24.94 -5.49 4.14
CA TYR A 296 23.92 -4.54 4.52
C TYR A 296 23.55 -4.63 6.00
N ALA A 297 23.04 -3.53 6.55
CA ALA A 297 22.56 -3.47 7.92
C ALA A 297 21.34 -4.40 8.14
N PRO A 298 21.14 -4.86 9.39
CA PRO A 298 19.90 -5.50 9.83
C PRO A 298 18.67 -4.66 9.47
N PHE A 299 17.50 -5.31 9.39
CA PHE A 299 16.29 -4.59 9.00
C PHE A 299 15.86 -3.59 10.08
N ARG A 300 15.58 -2.37 9.64
CA ARG A 300 14.62 -1.47 10.28
C ARG A 300 13.30 -1.48 9.50
N THR A 301 12.25 -0.83 10.01
CA THR A 301 10.90 -0.90 9.42
C THR A 301 10.86 -0.52 7.94
N THR A 302 11.55 0.55 7.55
CA THR A 302 11.57 1.07 6.18
C THR A 302 12.27 0.10 5.23
N THR A 303 13.46 -0.36 5.58
CA THR A 303 14.21 -1.35 4.79
C THR A 303 13.46 -2.69 4.67
N LEU A 304 12.73 -3.12 5.71
CA LEU A 304 11.88 -4.30 5.63
C LEU A 304 10.72 -4.11 4.65
N GLN A 305 10.05 -2.96 4.70
CA GLN A 305 8.95 -2.64 3.77
C GLN A 305 9.42 -2.59 2.31
N GLN A 306 10.59 -1.97 2.08
CA GLN A 306 11.20 -1.91 0.75
C GLN A 306 11.51 -3.31 0.20
N GLU A 307 12.24 -4.12 0.97
CA GLU A 307 12.66 -5.45 0.51
C GLU A 307 11.50 -6.44 0.41
N ALA A 308 10.49 -6.35 1.30
CA ALA A 308 9.28 -7.14 1.18
C ALA A 308 8.47 -6.75 -0.08
N SER A 309 8.45 -5.47 -0.46
CA SER A 309 7.85 -5.02 -1.72
C SER A 309 8.61 -5.58 -2.92
N ARG A 310 9.93 -5.39 -2.97
CA ARG A 310 10.78 -5.82 -4.10
C ARG A 310 10.81 -7.34 -4.28
N LYS A 311 10.95 -8.11 -3.20
CA LYS A 311 11.17 -9.56 -3.26
C LYS A 311 9.91 -10.40 -3.09
N LEU A 312 8.92 -9.91 -2.34
CA LEU A 312 7.71 -10.67 -1.99
C LEU A 312 6.44 -10.10 -2.63
N GLY A 313 6.50 -8.92 -3.25
CA GLY A 313 5.33 -8.22 -3.79
C GLY A 313 4.38 -7.70 -2.70
N PHE A 314 4.87 -7.53 -1.46
CA PHE A 314 4.05 -7.07 -0.35
C PHE A 314 4.05 -5.54 -0.29
N GLY A 315 2.87 -4.91 -0.34
CA GLY A 315 2.72 -3.50 0.02
C GLY A 315 3.00 -3.29 1.53
N ALA A 316 3.31 -2.06 1.92
CA ALA A 316 3.69 -1.68 3.28
C ALA A 316 2.67 -2.17 4.33
N LYS A 317 1.38 -2.03 4.06
CA LYS A 317 0.30 -2.53 4.94
C LYS A 317 0.33 -4.05 5.12
N ALA A 318 0.56 -4.79 4.05
CA ALA A 318 0.63 -6.26 4.11
C ALA A 318 1.88 -6.70 4.88
N THR A 319 3.04 -6.09 4.61
CA THR A 319 4.29 -6.35 5.32
C THR A 319 4.13 -6.15 6.82
N MET A 320 3.58 -5.01 7.25
CA MET A 320 3.39 -4.73 8.68
C MET A 320 2.38 -5.67 9.35
N GLN A 321 1.33 -6.09 8.66
CA GLN A 321 0.37 -7.06 9.19
C GLN A 321 0.98 -8.46 9.39
N VAL A 322 1.88 -8.88 8.50
CA VAL A 322 2.58 -10.16 8.63
C VAL A 322 3.65 -10.06 9.72
N ALA A 323 4.44 -8.98 9.75
CA ALA A 323 5.44 -8.72 10.77
C ALA A 323 4.82 -8.67 12.18
N GLN A 324 3.67 -8.00 12.33
CA GLN A 324 2.94 -7.97 13.61
C GLN A 324 2.58 -9.38 14.10
N LYS A 325 2.09 -10.26 13.21
CA LYS A 325 1.80 -11.64 13.58
C LYS A 325 3.06 -12.41 13.97
N LEU A 326 4.18 -12.20 13.27
CA LEU A 326 5.44 -12.84 13.63
C LEU A 326 5.90 -12.39 15.03
N TYR A 327 5.84 -11.09 15.32
CA TYR A 327 6.19 -10.53 16.63
C TYR A 327 5.28 -11.05 17.76
N GLU A 328 3.95 -10.98 17.59
CA GLU A 328 2.97 -11.43 18.60
C GLU A 328 3.05 -12.93 18.93
N ASN A 329 3.60 -13.72 18.01
CA ASN A 329 3.86 -15.16 18.19
C ASN A 329 5.33 -15.47 18.54
N GLY A 330 6.14 -14.45 18.85
CA GLY A 330 7.51 -14.59 19.34
C GLY A 330 8.54 -15.06 18.31
N TYR A 331 8.30 -14.82 17.01
CA TYR A 331 9.25 -15.17 15.95
C TYR A 331 10.28 -14.08 15.67
N ILE A 332 9.89 -12.81 15.77
CA ILE A 332 10.77 -11.68 15.49
C ILE A 332 10.68 -10.64 16.61
N THR A 333 11.69 -9.78 16.71
CA THR A 333 11.66 -8.57 17.53
C THR A 333 10.62 -7.56 17.02
N TYR A 334 10.41 -6.50 17.79
CA TYR A 334 9.44 -5.47 17.49
C TYR A 334 9.66 -4.84 16.09
N MET A 335 8.61 -4.81 15.28
CA MET A 335 8.70 -4.47 13.85
C MET A 335 8.62 -2.97 13.54
N ARG A 336 8.41 -2.10 14.54
CA ARG A 336 8.35 -0.63 14.40
C ARG A 336 9.59 -0.04 15.06
N THR A 337 10.66 0.00 14.29
CA THR A 337 11.98 0.41 14.73
C THR A 337 12.70 1.14 13.60
N ASP A 338 13.39 2.21 13.95
CA ASP A 338 14.36 2.93 13.12
C ASP A 338 15.80 2.44 13.35
N SER A 339 16.00 1.62 14.39
CA SER A 339 17.29 1.05 14.77
C SER A 339 17.73 -0.10 13.87
N THR A 340 19.03 -0.13 13.60
CA THR A 340 19.73 -1.24 12.93
C THR A 340 20.64 -2.00 13.90
N THR A 341 20.61 -1.63 15.19
CA THR A 341 21.44 -2.22 16.23
C THR A 341 20.98 -3.64 16.56
N LEU A 342 21.92 -4.55 16.81
CA LEU A 342 21.67 -5.87 17.36
C LEU A 342 22.24 -5.94 18.78
N SER A 343 21.51 -6.59 19.68
CA SER A 343 21.97 -6.96 21.02
C SER A 343 23.15 -7.95 20.95
N GLU A 344 23.95 -8.01 22.00
CA GLU A 344 25.09 -8.95 22.07
C GLU A 344 24.66 -10.41 21.89
N THR A 345 23.50 -10.78 22.46
CA THR A 345 22.90 -12.12 22.32
C THR A 345 22.52 -12.40 20.87
N ALA A 346 21.91 -11.44 20.18
CA ALA A 346 21.56 -11.56 18.77
C ALA A 346 22.79 -11.62 17.86
N VAL A 347 23.82 -10.84 18.15
CA VAL A 347 25.10 -10.88 17.45
C VAL A 347 25.74 -12.28 17.59
N ALA A 348 25.77 -12.83 18.80
CA ALA A 348 26.28 -14.17 19.05
C ALA A 348 25.47 -15.24 18.28
N ALA A 349 24.13 -15.16 18.32
CA ALA A 349 23.24 -16.07 17.61
C ALA A 349 23.44 -16.02 16.08
N ALA A 350 23.54 -14.82 15.51
CA ALA A 350 23.80 -14.62 14.09
C ALA A 350 25.16 -15.21 13.68
N ARG A 351 26.22 -14.92 14.45
CA ARG A 351 27.59 -15.41 14.19
C ARG A 351 27.69 -16.94 14.30
N ALA A 352 26.99 -17.54 15.24
CA ALA A 352 26.89 -18.99 15.37
C ALA A 352 26.23 -19.60 14.11
N GLN A 353 25.13 -19.01 13.62
CA GLN A 353 24.46 -19.43 12.38
C GLN A 353 25.36 -19.26 11.14
N VAL A 354 26.16 -18.18 11.06
CA VAL A 354 27.14 -18.01 9.99
C VAL A 354 28.11 -19.19 9.97
N THR A 355 28.67 -19.54 11.13
CA THR A 355 29.63 -20.65 11.26
C THR A 355 28.99 -21.99 10.89
N GLN A 356 27.77 -22.25 11.40
CA GLN A 356 27.08 -23.52 11.19
C GLN A 356 26.67 -23.75 9.73
N LEU A 357 26.24 -22.70 9.02
CA LEU A 357 25.66 -22.83 7.68
C LEU A 357 26.62 -22.50 6.54
N TYR A 358 27.57 -21.59 6.77
CA TYR A 358 28.48 -21.11 5.73
C TYR A 358 29.96 -21.44 6.03
N GLY A 359 30.30 -21.79 7.27
CA GLY A 359 31.66 -22.10 7.71
C GLY A 359 32.41 -20.90 8.30
N ALA A 360 33.48 -21.18 9.04
CA ALA A 360 34.29 -20.16 9.72
C ALA A 360 34.92 -19.13 8.76
N ASP A 361 35.18 -19.52 7.51
CA ASP A 361 35.73 -18.63 6.49
C ASP A 361 34.79 -17.48 6.11
N TYR A 362 33.49 -17.61 6.35
CA TYR A 362 32.51 -16.55 6.12
C TYR A 362 32.26 -15.67 7.34
N LEU A 363 32.86 -15.98 8.49
CA LEU A 363 32.73 -15.21 9.72
C LEU A 363 33.86 -14.17 9.84
N PRO A 364 33.55 -12.87 9.97
CA PRO A 364 34.56 -11.86 10.26
C PRO A 364 35.11 -12.03 11.68
N PRO A 365 36.40 -11.76 11.92
CA PRO A 365 37.02 -11.97 13.23
C PRO A 365 36.32 -11.16 14.32
N GLN A 366 36.00 -9.89 14.04
CA GLN A 366 35.26 -9.03 14.93
C GLN A 366 33.76 -9.00 14.59
N PRO A 367 32.87 -8.88 15.59
CA PRO A 367 31.46 -8.58 15.36
C PRO A 367 31.25 -7.29 14.58
N ARG A 368 30.19 -7.24 13.77
CA ARG A 368 29.83 -6.01 13.05
C ARG A 368 28.80 -5.22 13.83
N THR A 369 29.07 -3.94 13.99
CA THR A 369 28.16 -2.96 14.59
C THR A 369 27.68 -1.99 13.51
N TYR A 370 26.40 -1.67 13.52
CA TYR A 370 25.78 -0.75 12.57
C TYR A 370 25.25 0.45 13.36
N ALA A 371 25.93 1.59 13.26
CA ALA A 371 25.47 2.81 13.92
C ALA A 371 24.26 3.37 13.16
N GLY A 372 23.16 3.60 13.88
CA GLY A 372 22.02 4.37 13.37
C GLY A 372 22.38 5.85 13.28
N LYS A 373 21.94 6.53 12.21
CA LYS A 373 22.06 7.99 12.07
C LYS A 373 20.96 8.76 12.81
N VAL A 374 19.85 8.09 13.15
CA VAL A 374 18.62 8.73 13.63
C VAL A 374 18.70 8.91 15.15
N LYS A 375 18.62 10.18 15.61
CA LYS A 375 18.56 10.56 17.03
C LYS A 375 17.10 10.65 17.52
N ASN A 376 16.44 9.54 17.80
CA ASN A 376 15.03 9.48 18.21
C ASN A 376 14.86 8.96 19.65
N ALA A 377 13.86 9.47 20.37
CA ALA A 377 13.47 9.02 21.71
C ALA A 377 13.07 7.53 21.78
N GLN A 378 12.85 6.88 20.64
CA GLN A 378 12.50 5.45 20.51
C GLN A 378 13.70 4.52 20.25
N GLU A 379 14.94 5.05 20.29
CA GLU A 379 16.19 4.30 20.08
C GLU A 379 16.46 3.15 21.06
N ALA A 380 15.62 2.94 22.08
CA ALA A 380 15.69 1.74 22.92
C ALA A 380 15.34 0.44 22.15
N HIS A 381 14.88 0.54 20.91
CA HIS A 381 14.53 -0.61 20.09
C HIS A 381 15.75 -1.24 19.38
N GLU A 382 15.70 -2.55 19.26
CA GLU A 382 16.62 -3.33 18.42
C GLU A 382 16.15 -3.33 16.95
N ALA A 383 17.02 -3.75 16.04
CA ALA A 383 16.64 -4.11 14.68
C ALA A 383 15.57 -5.21 14.63
N ILE A 384 14.89 -5.29 13.50
CA ILE A 384 13.97 -6.38 13.17
C ILE A 384 14.79 -7.63 12.82
N ARG A 385 14.80 -8.60 13.73
CA ARG A 385 15.58 -9.85 13.66
C ARG A 385 14.75 -11.05 14.18
N PRO A 386 15.19 -12.30 13.95
CA PRO A 386 14.61 -13.44 14.65
C PRO A 386 14.74 -13.32 16.18
N SER A 387 13.72 -13.76 16.92
CA SER A 387 13.71 -13.74 18.39
C SER A 387 14.50 -14.89 19.01
N GLY A 388 14.92 -14.70 20.25
CA GLY A 388 15.63 -15.69 21.09
C GLY A 388 17.15 -15.61 20.99
N ASP A 389 17.80 -16.21 21.98
CA ASP A 389 19.26 -16.42 22.07
C ASP A 389 19.77 -17.43 21.04
N ARG A 390 18.88 -18.29 20.52
CA ARG A 390 19.09 -19.16 19.37
C ARG A 390 18.03 -18.91 18.31
N PHE A 391 18.45 -18.38 17.17
CA PHE A 391 17.54 -18.19 16.03
C PHE A 391 17.03 -19.52 15.51
N ARG A 392 15.71 -19.66 15.41
CA ARG A 392 15.08 -20.76 14.67
C ARG A 392 15.39 -20.59 13.19
N THR A 393 15.96 -21.60 12.54
CA THR A 393 16.07 -21.59 11.08
C THR A 393 14.66 -21.54 10.47
N PRO A 394 14.49 -20.99 9.25
CA PRO A 394 13.18 -20.96 8.60
C PRO A 394 12.46 -22.33 8.60
N ALA A 395 13.22 -23.41 8.39
CA ALA A 395 12.70 -24.79 8.41
C ALA A 395 12.17 -25.24 9.79
N GLU A 396 12.81 -24.83 10.89
CA GLU A 396 12.40 -25.18 12.25
C GLU A 396 11.15 -24.44 12.73
N THR A 397 10.76 -23.33 12.07
CA THR A 397 9.64 -22.51 12.54
C THR A 397 8.27 -23.15 12.36
N GLY A 398 8.12 -24.06 11.39
CA GLY A 398 6.81 -24.58 10.97
C GLY A 398 5.88 -23.53 10.34
N LEU A 399 6.38 -22.31 10.07
CA LEU A 399 5.62 -21.26 9.39
C LEU A 399 5.34 -21.65 7.94
N THR A 400 4.27 -21.12 7.38
CA THR A 400 3.90 -21.31 5.96
C THR A 400 3.41 -20.01 5.34
N GLY A 401 3.37 -19.96 4.00
CA GLY A 401 2.85 -18.81 3.25
C GLY A 401 3.61 -17.51 3.54
N ASP A 402 2.88 -16.42 3.70
CA ASP A 402 3.46 -15.08 3.82
C ASP A 402 4.29 -14.88 5.09
N GLN A 403 3.91 -15.53 6.20
CA GLN A 403 4.68 -15.48 7.45
C GLN A 403 6.05 -16.16 7.28
N PHE A 404 6.11 -17.31 6.62
CA PHE A 404 7.38 -17.98 6.32
C PHE A 404 8.27 -17.11 5.46
N LYS A 405 7.74 -16.57 4.36
CA LYS A 405 8.50 -15.72 3.42
C LYS A 405 9.10 -14.49 4.10
N LEU A 406 8.32 -13.80 4.93
CA LEU A 406 8.81 -12.60 5.61
C LEU A 406 9.81 -12.96 6.71
N TYR A 407 9.58 -14.04 7.46
CA TYR A 407 10.53 -14.54 8.46
C TYR A 407 11.85 -14.94 7.82
N GLU A 408 11.82 -15.69 6.72
CA GLU A 408 13.02 -16.11 5.98
C GLU A 408 13.82 -14.89 5.49
N LEU A 409 13.14 -13.88 4.97
CA LEU A 409 13.78 -12.63 4.55
C LEU A 409 14.50 -11.95 5.73
N ILE A 410 13.82 -11.80 6.88
CA ILE A 410 14.37 -11.21 8.11
C ILE A 410 15.57 -12.01 8.61
N TRP A 411 15.45 -13.34 8.64
CA TRP A 411 16.50 -14.24 9.08
C TRP A 411 17.74 -14.13 8.18
N LYS A 412 17.58 -14.18 6.84
CA LYS A 412 18.71 -14.07 5.90
C LYS A 412 19.44 -12.74 6.04
N ARG A 413 18.70 -11.63 6.14
CA ARG A 413 19.30 -10.29 6.31
C ARG A 413 20.10 -10.17 7.60
N THR A 414 19.55 -10.71 8.70
CA THR A 414 20.22 -10.69 10.02
C THR A 414 21.52 -11.50 10.00
N VAL A 415 21.49 -12.73 9.47
CA VAL A 415 22.68 -13.59 9.37
C VAL A 415 23.73 -12.96 8.44
N ALA A 416 23.31 -12.47 7.26
CA ALA A 416 24.20 -11.81 6.30
C ALA A 416 24.90 -10.58 6.88
N SER A 417 24.22 -9.81 7.75
CA SER A 417 24.80 -8.63 8.41
C SER A 417 26.00 -8.94 9.30
N GLN A 418 26.23 -10.20 9.69
CA GLN A 418 27.39 -10.61 10.50
C GLN A 418 28.41 -11.43 9.70
N MET A 419 28.30 -11.49 8.37
CA MET A 419 29.23 -12.22 7.50
C MET A 419 30.40 -11.34 7.01
N LYS A 420 31.44 -11.94 6.42
CA LYS A 420 32.53 -11.22 5.75
C LYS A 420 32.03 -10.43 4.53
N ASP A 421 32.78 -9.40 4.16
CA ASP A 421 32.54 -8.64 2.92
C ASP A 421 32.63 -9.55 1.71
N ALA A 422 31.90 -9.20 0.65
CA ALA A 422 32.16 -9.75 -0.67
C ALA A 422 33.35 -9.00 -1.29
N THR A 423 34.24 -9.73 -1.95
CA THR A 423 35.39 -9.15 -2.65
C THR A 423 35.47 -9.69 -4.07
N GLY A 424 36.09 -8.92 -4.94
CA GLY A 424 36.24 -9.28 -6.33
C GLY A 424 37.08 -8.28 -7.09
N ASN A 425 37.11 -8.43 -8.41
CA ASN A 425 37.80 -7.53 -9.32
C ASN A 425 36.79 -6.90 -10.27
N SER A 426 36.90 -5.59 -10.46
CA SER A 426 36.27 -4.89 -11.57
C SER A 426 37.31 -4.67 -12.65
N VAL A 427 37.00 -5.09 -13.87
CA VAL A 427 37.88 -4.97 -15.03
C VAL A 427 37.23 -4.03 -16.04
N THR A 428 37.98 -3.05 -16.52
CA THR A 428 37.58 -2.18 -17.63
C THR A 428 38.57 -2.36 -18.76
N VAL A 429 38.07 -2.73 -19.93
CA VAL A 429 38.85 -2.88 -21.17
C VAL A 429 38.43 -1.75 -22.11
N LYS A 430 39.40 -0.95 -22.53
CA LYS A 430 39.22 0.08 -23.56
C LYS A 430 39.77 -0.42 -24.89
N ILE A 431 38.99 -0.24 -25.94
CA ILE A 431 39.29 -0.76 -27.29
C ILE A 431 39.32 0.42 -28.24
N GLY A 432 40.45 0.60 -28.91
CA GLY A 432 40.64 1.61 -29.92
C GLY A 432 40.36 1.08 -31.31
N GLY A 433 39.79 1.92 -32.16
CA GLY A 433 39.74 1.71 -33.60
C GLY A 433 39.87 3.05 -34.32
N THR A 434 40.22 3.00 -35.60
CA THR A 434 40.20 4.16 -36.48
C THR A 434 39.25 3.86 -37.62
N ALA A 435 38.22 4.69 -37.78
CA ALA A 435 37.27 4.57 -38.88
C ALA A 435 37.94 4.87 -40.22
N ALA A 436 37.36 4.37 -41.32
CA ALA A 436 37.89 4.56 -42.68
C ALA A 436 37.99 6.05 -43.10
N ASP A 437 37.23 6.93 -42.44
CA ASP A 437 37.28 8.38 -42.64
C ASP A 437 38.24 9.12 -41.67
N GLY A 438 39.04 8.38 -40.90
CA GLY A 438 40.11 8.90 -40.04
C GLY A 438 39.68 9.25 -38.62
N ARG A 439 38.40 9.10 -38.26
CA ARG A 439 37.93 9.35 -36.89
C ARG A 439 38.45 8.29 -35.92
N ASP A 440 38.95 8.74 -34.78
CA ASP A 440 39.40 7.88 -33.69
C ASP A 440 38.23 7.48 -32.79
N VAL A 441 38.02 6.18 -32.58
CA VAL A 441 36.95 5.69 -31.71
C VAL A 441 37.51 4.93 -30.52
N GLU A 442 36.84 5.03 -29.38
CA GLU A 442 37.11 4.22 -28.19
C GLU A 442 35.82 3.55 -27.74
N PHE A 443 35.84 2.21 -27.69
CA PHE A 443 34.82 1.39 -27.07
C PHE A 443 35.26 0.98 -25.66
N SER A 444 34.31 0.74 -24.78
CA SER A 444 34.56 0.34 -23.40
C SER A 444 33.69 -0.85 -22.99
N ALA A 445 34.34 -1.89 -22.48
CA ALA A 445 33.69 -3.01 -21.82
C ALA A 445 34.06 -2.98 -20.34
N SER A 446 33.07 -3.18 -19.47
CA SER A 446 33.29 -3.35 -18.04
C SER A 446 32.75 -4.68 -17.57
N GLY A 447 33.53 -5.35 -16.74
CA GLY A 447 33.23 -6.63 -16.13
C GLY A 447 33.47 -6.60 -14.63
N LYS A 448 32.84 -7.53 -13.94
CA LYS A 448 32.97 -7.72 -12.50
C LYS A 448 32.99 -9.21 -12.21
N THR A 449 33.99 -9.65 -11.47
CA THR A 449 34.08 -11.02 -10.96
C THR A 449 34.17 -10.98 -9.44
N ILE A 450 33.47 -11.91 -8.80
CA ILE A 450 33.45 -12.11 -7.35
C ILE A 450 34.49 -13.19 -7.04
N THR A 451 35.57 -12.79 -6.38
CA THR A 451 36.59 -13.75 -5.89
C THR A 451 36.15 -14.42 -4.59
N PHE A 452 35.35 -13.72 -3.79
CA PHE A 452 34.77 -14.26 -2.56
C PHE A 452 33.39 -13.66 -2.32
N HIS A 453 32.36 -14.51 -2.27
CA HIS A 453 30.97 -14.05 -2.14
C HIS A 453 30.64 -13.40 -0.80
N GLY A 454 31.36 -13.72 0.28
CA GLY A 454 31.04 -13.23 1.61
C GLY A 454 29.54 -13.34 1.93
N PHE A 455 28.95 -12.25 2.40
CA PHE A 455 27.52 -12.15 2.72
C PHE A 455 26.56 -12.37 1.54
N LEU A 456 27.00 -12.16 0.28
CA LEU A 456 26.13 -12.33 -0.90
C LEU A 456 25.64 -13.77 -1.07
N LYS A 457 26.35 -14.74 -0.48
CA LYS A 457 25.91 -16.15 -0.42
C LYS A 457 24.63 -16.35 0.39
N ALA A 458 24.34 -15.44 1.32
CA ALA A 458 23.15 -15.46 2.16
C ALA A 458 22.08 -14.47 1.70
N TYR A 459 22.50 -13.26 1.28
CA TYR A 459 21.57 -12.17 0.99
C TYR A 459 22.11 -11.20 -0.07
N VAL A 460 21.23 -10.84 -1.02
CA VAL A 460 21.45 -9.81 -2.04
C VAL A 460 20.24 -8.86 -2.00
N GLU A 461 20.44 -7.55 -1.92
CA GLU A 461 19.33 -6.57 -1.91
C GLU A 461 18.66 -6.47 -3.27
N GLY A 462 17.35 -6.20 -3.31
CA GLY A 462 16.65 -5.94 -4.57
C GLY A 462 16.91 -4.52 -5.09
N ALA A 463 16.60 -4.28 -6.35
CA ALA A 463 16.58 -2.94 -6.94
C ALA A 463 15.15 -2.53 -7.30
N ASP A 464 14.87 -1.22 -7.28
CA ASP A 464 13.59 -0.68 -7.72
C ASP A 464 13.45 -0.69 -9.25
N ASP A 465 14.58 -0.56 -9.98
CA ASP A 465 14.65 -0.80 -11.41
C ASP A 465 14.85 -2.31 -11.68
N PRO A 466 13.93 -2.99 -12.37
CA PRO A 466 14.07 -4.40 -12.73
C PRO A 466 15.31 -4.70 -13.59
N ASN A 467 15.86 -3.70 -14.28
CA ASN A 467 17.04 -3.85 -15.14
C ASN A 467 18.36 -3.55 -14.42
N ALA A 468 18.32 -3.09 -13.17
CA ALA A 468 19.53 -2.81 -12.42
C ALA A 468 20.30 -4.11 -12.12
N GLU A 469 21.61 -4.09 -12.35
CA GLU A 469 22.48 -5.21 -11.97
C GLU A 469 22.54 -5.34 -10.45
N LEU A 470 22.22 -6.54 -9.95
CA LEU A 470 22.30 -6.87 -8.53
C LEU A 470 23.75 -7.15 -8.11
N ASP A 471 24.04 -7.01 -6.83
CA ASP A 471 25.41 -7.05 -6.29
C ASP A 471 26.14 -8.39 -6.52
N ASP A 472 25.41 -9.48 -6.76
CA ASP A 472 25.90 -10.84 -7.02
C ASP A 472 26.07 -11.21 -8.50
N ARG A 473 25.69 -10.32 -9.42
CA ARG A 473 25.88 -10.55 -10.86
C ARG A 473 27.35 -10.40 -11.23
N GLU A 474 27.89 -11.42 -11.88
CA GLU A 474 29.21 -11.39 -12.50
C GLU A 474 29.06 -11.13 -14.01
N ARG A 475 29.98 -10.33 -14.54
CA ARG A 475 30.21 -10.20 -15.98
C ARG A 475 31.69 -10.46 -16.22
N ARG A 476 32.00 -11.64 -16.73
CA ARG A 476 33.37 -12.04 -17.10
C ARG A 476 33.72 -11.41 -18.44
N LEU A 477 34.97 -10.97 -18.56
CA LEU A 477 35.57 -10.48 -19.80
C LEU A 477 36.72 -11.42 -20.16
N PRO A 478 37.07 -11.54 -21.46
CA PRO A 478 38.27 -12.25 -21.89
C PRO A 478 39.52 -11.69 -21.24
N GLN A 479 40.51 -12.57 -21.06
CA GLN A 479 41.87 -12.20 -20.69
C GLN A 479 42.58 -11.58 -21.89
N VAL A 480 42.65 -10.25 -21.94
CA VAL A 480 43.38 -9.50 -22.97
C VAL A 480 44.45 -8.61 -22.34
N ALA A 481 45.47 -8.27 -23.10
CA ALA A 481 46.53 -7.34 -22.75
C ALA A 481 46.47 -6.08 -23.61
N GLU A 482 47.10 -5.00 -23.14
CA GLU A 482 47.27 -3.79 -23.94
C GLU A 482 48.06 -4.11 -25.23
N GLY A 483 47.55 -3.62 -26.36
CA GLY A 483 48.09 -3.89 -27.69
C GLY A 483 47.52 -5.14 -28.38
N ASP A 484 46.75 -5.98 -27.70
CA ASP A 484 46.12 -7.15 -28.32
C ASP A 484 45.20 -6.71 -29.47
N ALA A 485 45.34 -7.37 -30.62
CA ALA A 485 44.49 -7.15 -31.77
C ALA A 485 43.12 -7.81 -31.57
N LEU A 486 42.05 -7.10 -31.95
CA LEU A 486 40.68 -7.57 -31.90
C LEU A 486 40.03 -7.39 -33.27
N SER A 487 39.15 -8.32 -33.65
CA SER A 487 38.29 -8.18 -34.84
C SER A 487 36.86 -7.91 -34.41
N ALA A 488 36.23 -6.88 -34.97
CA ALA A 488 34.80 -6.68 -34.79
C ALA A 488 34.04 -7.76 -35.59
N GLU A 489 33.24 -8.57 -34.90
CA GLU A 489 32.31 -9.51 -35.53
C GLU A 489 31.02 -8.79 -35.94
N GLU A 490 30.63 -7.80 -35.13
CA GLU A 490 29.43 -6.99 -35.33
C GLU A 490 29.62 -5.61 -34.69
N ILE A 491 29.15 -4.56 -35.37
CA ILE A 491 28.95 -3.23 -34.81
C ILE A 491 27.47 -2.88 -34.98
N SER A 492 26.70 -2.95 -33.89
CA SER A 492 25.28 -2.57 -33.89
C SER A 492 25.12 -1.08 -33.63
N VAL A 493 24.09 -0.50 -34.25
CA VAL A 493 23.70 0.89 -34.08
C VAL A 493 22.49 0.92 -33.16
N ASP A 494 22.65 1.48 -31.96
CA ASP A 494 21.65 1.38 -30.90
C ASP A 494 21.02 2.75 -30.65
N GLY A 495 19.71 2.84 -30.90
CA GLY A 495 18.91 4.04 -30.67
C GLY A 495 18.26 4.03 -29.30
N HIS A 496 18.40 5.14 -28.58
CA HIS A 496 17.86 5.29 -27.24
C HIS A 496 17.03 6.56 -27.12
N ALA A 497 16.11 6.55 -26.16
CA ALA A 497 15.36 7.72 -25.75
C ALA A 497 15.49 7.89 -24.24
N THR A 498 15.71 9.12 -23.80
CA THR A 498 15.65 9.46 -22.37
C THR A 498 14.26 9.14 -21.83
N LYS A 499 14.19 8.61 -20.61
CA LYS A 499 12.91 8.25 -19.97
C LYS A 499 12.53 9.29 -18.92
N PRO A 500 11.23 9.61 -18.76
CA PRO A 500 10.78 10.46 -17.68
C PRO A 500 11.09 9.81 -16.32
N PRO A 501 11.22 10.60 -15.24
CA PRO A 501 11.50 10.05 -13.92
C PRO A 501 10.45 9.01 -13.53
N ALA A 502 10.91 7.89 -12.97
CA ALA A 502 10.04 6.78 -12.61
C ALA A 502 9.05 7.22 -11.53
N ARG A 503 7.79 6.77 -11.64
CA ARG A 503 6.81 6.96 -10.57
C ARG A 503 7.25 6.27 -9.29
N TYR A 504 6.79 6.77 -8.16
CA TYR A 504 6.96 6.07 -6.91
C TYR A 504 6.23 4.73 -6.92
N THR A 505 6.85 3.72 -6.34
CA THR A 505 6.20 2.51 -5.83
C THR A 505 5.94 2.74 -4.33
N GLU A 506 5.25 1.80 -3.66
CA GLU A 506 5.19 1.88 -2.19
C GLU A 506 6.59 1.89 -1.56
N ALA A 507 7.53 1.07 -2.08
CA ALA A 507 8.89 0.99 -1.56
C ALA A 507 9.65 2.32 -1.70
N SER A 508 9.66 2.90 -2.90
CA SER A 508 10.38 4.16 -3.13
C SER A 508 9.69 5.35 -2.47
N LEU A 509 8.36 5.35 -2.29
CA LEU A 509 7.70 6.38 -1.49
C LEU A 509 8.04 6.28 0.00
N VAL A 510 8.11 5.06 0.57
CA VAL A 510 8.58 4.87 1.97
C VAL A 510 10.01 5.36 2.13
N LYS A 511 10.87 5.05 1.15
CA LYS A 511 12.26 5.52 1.13
C LYS A 511 12.34 7.05 1.11
N GLU A 512 11.60 7.69 0.21
CA GLU A 512 11.56 9.15 0.09
C GLU A 512 11.04 9.83 1.37
N LEU A 513 9.97 9.28 1.97
CA LEU A 513 9.43 9.77 3.23
C LEU A 513 10.46 9.65 4.37
N GLU A 514 11.24 8.58 4.41
CA GLU A 514 12.31 8.41 5.39
C GLU A 514 13.49 9.38 5.16
N GLU A 515 13.94 9.54 3.92
CA GLU A 515 15.06 10.43 3.57
C GLU A 515 14.76 11.90 3.87
N ARG A 516 13.48 12.29 3.81
CA ARG A 516 12.99 13.61 4.20
C ARG A 516 12.58 13.71 5.67
N GLU A 517 12.73 12.64 6.44
CA GLU A 517 12.35 12.56 7.87
C GLU A 517 10.84 12.80 8.12
N ILE A 518 10.01 12.50 7.12
CA ILE A 518 8.57 12.67 7.13
C ILE A 518 7.88 11.37 7.52
N GLY A 519 7.26 11.39 8.70
CA GLY A 519 6.65 10.20 9.30
C GLY A 519 7.65 9.38 10.11
N ARG A 520 7.18 8.25 10.64
CA ARG A 520 7.90 7.36 11.54
C ARG A 520 7.56 5.89 11.23
N PRO A 521 8.30 4.91 11.77
CA PRO A 521 8.01 3.47 11.59
C PRO A 521 6.54 3.08 11.81
N SER A 522 5.84 3.74 12.72
CA SER A 522 4.42 3.52 13.02
C SER A 522 3.46 4.07 11.95
N THR A 523 3.90 4.99 11.08
CA THR A 523 3.01 5.76 10.20
C THR A 523 3.16 5.46 8.71
N TYR A 524 4.31 4.97 8.23
CA TYR A 524 4.54 4.76 6.78
C TYR A 524 3.43 3.98 6.08
N ALA A 525 3.07 2.80 6.63
CA ALA A 525 2.03 1.96 6.07
C ALA A 525 0.63 2.62 6.14
N SER A 526 0.34 3.41 7.18
CA SER A 526 -0.94 4.12 7.29
C SER A 526 -1.03 5.33 6.37
N ILE A 527 0.08 6.03 6.12
CA ILE A 527 0.13 7.17 5.19
C ILE A 527 -0.24 6.68 3.79
N ILE A 528 0.45 5.64 3.32
CA ILE A 528 0.18 5.04 2.00
C ILE A 528 -1.24 4.48 1.92
N GLY A 529 -1.68 3.77 2.96
CA GLY A 529 -3.05 3.28 3.02
C GLY A 529 -4.08 4.41 2.93
N THR A 530 -3.85 5.53 3.60
CA THR A 530 -4.78 6.66 3.64
C THR A 530 -4.90 7.35 2.28
N ILE A 531 -3.78 7.64 1.61
CA ILE A 531 -3.81 8.32 0.30
C ILE A 531 -4.45 7.44 -0.79
N LEU A 532 -4.31 6.11 -0.68
CA LEU A 532 -4.98 5.14 -1.55
C LEU A 532 -6.49 5.04 -1.22
N ASP A 533 -6.84 4.83 0.05
CA ASP A 533 -8.22 4.62 0.49
C ASP A 533 -9.10 5.86 0.23
N ARG A 534 -8.49 7.06 0.21
CA ARG A 534 -9.18 8.34 -0.08
C ARG A 534 -9.20 8.73 -1.56
N GLY A 535 -8.58 7.96 -2.44
CA GLY A 535 -8.58 8.21 -3.89
C GLY A 535 -7.70 9.39 -4.32
N TYR A 536 -6.79 9.85 -3.47
CA TYR A 536 -5.74 10.80 -3.87
C TYR A 536 -4.74 10.13 -4.81
N VAL A 537 -4.43 8.87 -4.54
CA VAL A 537 -3.51 8.08 -5.35
C VAL A 537 -4.21 6.77 -5.72
N PHE A 538 -3.96 6.29 -6.93
CA PHE A 538 -4.35 4.95 -7.35
C PHE A 538 -3.13 4.18 -7.85
N LYS A 539 -3.27 2.86 -8.00
CA LYS A 539 -2.19 1.99 -8.47
C LYS A 539 -2.36 1.63 -9.93
N LYS A 540 -1.32 1.82 -10.73
CA LYS A 540 -1.18 1.27 -12.08
C LYS A 540 0.00 0.31 -12.08
N GLY A 541 -0.29 -1.00 -12.00
CA GLY A 541 0.72 -2.00 -11.65
C GLY A 541 1.24 -1.78 -10.22
N THR A 542 2.55 -1.59 -10.07
CA THR A 542 3.21 -1.26 -8.80
C THR A 542 3.40 0.24 -8.57
N ALA A 543 3.18 1.06 -9.60
CA ALA A 543 3.34 2.51 -9.55
C ALA A 543 2.15 3.18 -8.85
N LEU A 544 2.45 4.19 -8.06
CA LEU A 544 1.53 5.11 -7.42
C LEU A 544 1.32 6.30 -8.37
N VAL A 545 0.09 6.47 -8.84
CA VAL A 545 -0.33 7.53 -9.77
C VAL A 545 -1.25 8.49 -9.03
N PRO A 546 -1.00 9.81 -9.05
CA PRO A 546 -1.92 10.77 -8.45
C PRO A 546 -3.18 10.88 -9.29
N SER A 547 -4.34 11.03 -8.65
CA SER A 547 -5.57 11.42 -9.36
C SER A 547 -5.55 12.93 -9.67
N PHE A 548 -6.35 13.37 -10.65
CA PHE A 548 -6.54 14.80 -10.92
C PHE A 548 -7.06 15.57 -9.69
N LEU A 549 -7.84 14.91 -8.83
CA LEU A 549 -8.25 15.46 -7.54
C LEU A 549 -7.06 15.86 -6.66
N SER A 550 -5.97 15.08 -6.68
CA SER A 550 -4.77 15.40 -5.93
C SER A 550 -4.09 16.66 -6.42
N PHE A 551 -4.12 16.95 -7.72
CA PHE A 551 -3.60 18.22 -8.24
C PHE A 551 -4.37 19.41 -7.70
N ALA A 552 -5.71 19.35 -7.69
CA ALA A 552 -6.55 20.43 -7.12
C ALA A 552 -6.28 20.64 -5.62
N VAL A 553 -6.18 19.56 -4.86
CA VAL A 553 -5.91 19.63 -3.42
C VAL A 553 -4.49 20.13 -3.14
N VAL A 554 -3.48 19.63 -3.85
CA VAL A 554 -2.09 20.06 -3.68
C VAL A 554 -1.92 21.52 -4.10
N ASN A 555 -2.50 21.95 -5.23
CA ASN A 555 -2.47 23.35 -5.68
C ASN A 555 -3.11 24.30 -4.67
N LEU A 556 -4.27 23.92 -4.10
CA LEU A 556 -4.92 24.69 -3.04
C LEU A 556 -4.01 24.84 -1.81
N LEU A 557 -3.38 23.75 -1.40
CA LEU A 557 -2.53 23.73 -0.22
C LEU A 557 -1.20 24.47 -0.47
N GLU A 558 -0.60 24.36 -1.64
CA GLU A 558 0.62 25.09 -2.01
C GLU A 558 0.37 26.60 -2.01
N LYS A 559 -0.72 27.06 -2.66
CA LYS A 559 -1.03 28.49 -2.80
C LYS A 559 -1.46 29.16 -1.49
N HIS A 560 -2.25 28.49 -0.66
CA HIS A 560 -2.89 29.13 0.51
C HIS A 560 -2.42 28.57 1.85
N PHE A 561 -1.74 27.42 1.85
CA PHE A 561 -1.30 26.73 3.06
C PHE A 561 0.13 26.19 2.90
N GLY A 562 0.99 26.86 2.12
CA GLY A 562 2.30 26.33 1.68
C GLY A 562 3.14 25.76 2.82
N ARG A 563 3.18 26.46 3.97
CA ARG A 563 3.86 25.99 5.19
C ARG A 563 3.36 24.64 5.70
N LEU A 564 2.06 24.36 5.60
CA LEU A 564 1.45 23.10 6.08
C LEU A 564 1.80 21.88 5.21
N VAL A 565 2.21 22.11 3.96
CA VAL A 565 2.63 21.07 3.02
C VAL A 565 4.12 21.14 2.70
N ASP A 566 4.86 21.99 3.41
CA ASP A 566 6.30 22.07 3.32
C ASP A 566 6.96 20.85 3.97
N TYR A 567 8.03 20.38 3.33
CA TYR A 567 8.73 19.15 3.71
C TYR A 567 9.51 19.34 5.01
N ASP A 568 10.28 20.42 5.09
CA ASP A 568 11.13 20.73 6.25
C ASP A 568 10.28 21.07 7.47
N PHE A 569 9.17 21.79 7.28
CA PHE A 569 8.20 22.04 8.33
C PHE A 569 7.63 20.74 8.89
N THR A 570 7.23 19.80 8.02
CA THR A 570 6.66 18.52 8.46
C THR A 570 7.67 17.65 9.19
N ALA A 571 8.93 17.61 8.73
CA ALA A 571 10.03 16.93 9.38
C ALA A 571 10.28 17.51 10.78
N LYS A 572 10.44 18.84 10.87
CA LYS A 572 10.65 19.58 12.12
C LYS A 572 9.54 19.34 13.15
N MET A 573 8.29 19.20 12.71
CA MET A 573 7.19 18.88 13.62
C MET A 573 7.33 17.49 14.24
N GLU A 574 7.79 16.50 13.48
CA GLU A 574 8.05 15.17 14.05
C GLU A 574 9.24 15.21 15.02
N ASP A 575 10.28 15.98 14.72
CA ASP A 575 11.42 16.18 15.63
C ASP A 575 11.02 16.89 16.93
N ASP A 576 10.14 17.89 16.84
CA ASP A 576 9.59 18.55 18.03
C ASP A 576 8.78 17.59 18.90
N LEU A 577 8.03 16.65 18.31
CA LEU A 577 7.37 15.57 19.06
C LEU A 577 8.41 14.65 19.75
N ASP A 578 9.54 14.40 19.10
CA ASP A 578 10.62 13.60 19.68
C ASP A 578 11.34 14.36 20.82
N ARG A 579 11.48 15.68 20.71
CA ARG A 579 11.95 16.55 21.80
C ARG A 579 10.99 16.54 22.99
N ILE A 580 9.67 16.55 22.77
CA ILE A 580 8.67 16.38 23.84
C ILE A 580 8.86 15.01 24.51
N ALA A 581 9.02 13.95 23.73
CA ALA A 581 9.25 12.60 24.24
C ALA A 581 10.51 12.48 25.12
N ARG A 582 11.58 13.23 24.82
CA ARG A 582 12.80 13.31 25.65
C ARG A 582 12.67 14.28 26.85
N GLY A 583 11.68 15.17 26.80
CA GLY A 583 11.48 16.23 27.79
C GLY A 583 12.33 17.48 27.54
N GLU A 584 12.82 17.66 26.32
CA GLU A 584 13.55 18.84 25.83
C GLU A 584 12.60 19.97 25.39
N ALA A 585 11.31 19.67 25.25
CA ALA A 585 10.24 20.60 24.92
C ALA A 585 8.95 20.27 25.70
N ARG A 586 8.05 21.24 25.84
CA ARG A 586 6.74 21.06 26.50
C ARG A 586 5.61 21.08 25.47
N ALA A 587 4.63 20.18 25.64
CA ALA A 587 3.48 20.01 24.76
C ALA A 587 2.63 21.28 24.56
N VAL A 588 2.11 21.86 25.65
CA VAL A 588 1.18 23.00 25.58
C VAL A 588 1.80 24.24 24.92
N PRO A 589 3.02 24.71 25.29
CA PRO A 589 3.65 25.81 24.57
C PRO A 589 3.87 25.55 23.08
N TRP A 590 4.13 24.29 22.71
CA TRP A 590 4.26 23.90 21.31
C TRP A 590 2.93 23.97 20.56
N LEU A 591 1.84 23.49 21.17
CA LEU A 591 0.48 23.58 20.61
C LEU A 591 0.01 25.03 20.49
N LYS A 592 0.29 25.91 21.47
CA LYS A 592 -0.02 27.36 21.38
C LYS A 592 0.68 28.01 20.20
N ARG A 593 2.00 27.77 20.03
CA ARG A 593 2.76 28.24 18.86
C ARG A 593 2.16 27.75 17.54
N PHE A 594 1.81 26.47 17.45
CA PHE A 594 1.28 25.88 16.22
C PHE A 594 -0.11 26.43 15.88
N TYR A 595 -1.02 26.51 16.86
CA TYR A 595 -2.43 26.81 16.62
C TYR A 595 -2.74 28.31 16.62
N PHE A 596 -2.16 29.06 17.57
CA PHE A 596 -2.39 30.50 17.74
C PHE A 596 -1.25 31.37 17.23
N GLY A 597 -0.03 30.84 17.08
CA GLY A 597 1.14 31.61 16.66
C GLY A 597 1.91 32.29 17.81
N GLU A 598 1.59 31.98 19.07
CA GLU A 598 2.16 32.66 20.26
C GLU A 598 3.57 32.15 20.64
N GLY A 599 4.64 33.00 20.62
CA GLY A 599 5.95 32.67 21.22
C GLY A 599 7.12 33.64 20.95
N GLU A 600 8.12 33.70 21.85
CA GLU A 600 9.40 34.42 21.66
C GLU A 600 10.19 33.81 20.48
N GLY A 601 10.48 34.62 19.47
CA GLY A 601 11.02 34.20 18.17
C GLY A 601 10.07 34.45 16.99
N ALA A 602 8.85 34.92 17.23
CA ALA A 602 7.94 35.44 16.19
C ALA A 602 8.42 36.76 15.56
N GLY A 603 9.49 37.37 16.10
CA GLY A 603 10.19 38.51 15.51
C GLY A 603 11.66 38.16 15.25
N ASN A 604 12.14 38.50 14.05
CA ASN A 604 13.56 38.52 13.63
C ASN A 604 14.25 37.25 13.09
N GLY A 605 13.50 36.29 12.53
CA GLY A 605 14.08 35.26 11.65
C GLY A 605 13.54 35.39 10.23
N GLY A 606 14.30 36.02 9.33
CA GLY A 606 13.98 36.36 7.94
C GLY A 606 12.84 35.57 7.28
N ALA A 607 11.63 36.14 7.34
CA ALA A 607 10.47 35.74 6.54
C ALA A 607 10.58 36.20 5.07
N ALA A 608 11.72 36.77 4.67
CA ALA A 608 11.95 37.29 3.32
C ALA A 608 12.46 36.23 2.33
N ASP A 609 12.96 35.07 2.79
CA ASP A 609 13.57 34.05 1.91
C ASP A 609 12.65 32.88 1.55
N ALA A 610 11.47 32.78 2.18
CA ALA A 610 10.46 31.77 1.86
C ALA A 610 9.29 32.45 1.15
N GLY A 611 9.44 32.65 -0.16
CA GLY A 611 8.50 33.36 -1.01
C GLY A 611 7.05 32.89 -0.86
N ASN A 612 6.26 33.66 -0.11
CA ASN A 612 4.84 33.82 -0.32
C ASN A 612 4.63 35.28 -0.72
N GLY A 613 4.07 35.50 -1.90
CA GLY A 613 4.08 36.76 -2.63
C GLY A 613 3.24 37.90 -2.06
N ASP A 614 2.92 37.93 -0.76
CA ASP A 614 2.40 39.13 -0.10
C ASP A 614 2.88 39.10 1.36
N GLY A 615 3.77 40.04 1.71
CA GLY A 615 4.58 40.03 2.92
C GLY A 615 3.84 40.41 4.21
N ASP A 616 2.85 39.61 4.63
CA ASP A 616 2.22 39.75 5.94
C ASP A 616 2.39 38.51 6.82
N HIS A 617 2.60 38.77 8.11
CA HIS A 617 2.85 37.85 9.21
C HIS A 617 2.19 36.45 9.07
N LEU A 618 2.98 35.38 9.09
CA LEU A 618 2.44 34.01 9.13
C LEU A 618 1.94 33.67 10.56
N GLY A 619 0.67 33.94 10.81
CA GLY A 619 -0.08 33.56 12.01
C GLY A 619 -0.20 32.05 12.28
N GLY A 620 -0.79 31.68 13.42
CA GLY A 620 -1.08 30.29 13.76
C GLY A 620 -2.12 29.63 12.83
N LEU A 621 -2.28 28.30 12.92
CA LEU A 621 -3.25 27.56 12.09
C LEU A 621 -4.67 28.17 12.12
N LYS A 622 -5.13 28.67 13.27
CA LYS A 622 -6.47 29.27 13.43
C LYS A 622 -6.66 30.49 12.54
N GLU A 623 -5.64 31.34 12.43
CA GLU A 623 -5.66 32.53 11.59
C GLU A 623 -5.72 32.16 10.10
N LEU A 624 -4.85 31.22 9.68
CA LEU A 624 -4.76 30.74 8.30
C LEU A 624 -6.09 30.17 7.75
N VAL A 625 -6.93 29.57 8.60
CA VAL A 625 -8.22 28.99 8.17
C VAL A 625 -9.41 29.93 8.33
N THR A 626 -9.23 31.10 8.95
CA THR A 626 -10.32 32.06 9.16
C THR A 626 -10.46 33.01 7.96
N ASP A 627 -9.35 33.34 7.29
CA ASP A 627 -9.35 34.21 6.10
C ASP A 627 -9.47 33.42 4.77
N LEU A 628 -10.68 32.89 4.50
CA LEU A 628 -10.96 32.04 3.33
C LEU A 628 -11.68 32.76 2.18
N GLY A 629 -11.96 34.05 2.36
CA GLY A 629 -12.83 34.84 1.48
C GLY A 629 -12.29 34.98 0.05
N ALA A 630 -10.97 35.00 -0.11
CA ALA A 630 -10.29 35.29 -1.37
C ALA A 630 -10.03 34.06 -2.26
N ILE A 631 -10.28 32.83 -1.82
CA ILE A 631 -9.90 31.64 -2.60
C ILE A 631 -10.91 31.39 -3.75
N ASP A 632 -10.47 31.57 -5.00
CA ASP A 632 -11.22 31.15 -6.18
C ASP A 632 -11.15 29.62 -6.36
N ALA A 633 -12.26 28.96 -6.02
CA ALA A 633 -12.40 27.50 -6.15
C ALA A 633 -12.30 27.01 -7.61
N ARG A 634 -12.74 27.85 -8.56
CA ARG A 634 -12.70 27.52 -9.99
C ARG A 634 -11.26 27.54 -10.46
N GLU A 635 -10.50 28.58 -10.13
CA GLU A 635 -9.08 28.68 -10.50
C GLU A 635 -8.26 27.52 -9.92
N VAL A 636 -8.40 27.25 -8.62
CA VAL A 636 -7.65 26.18 -7.91
C VAL A 636 -7.85 24.80 -8.55
N SER A 637 -9.04 24.54 -9.08
CA SER A 637 -9.45 23.24 -9.62
C SER A 637 -9.35 23.18 -11.16
N SER A 638 -8.66 24.13 -11.79
CA SER A 638 -8.54 24.22 -13.25
C SER A 638 -7.08 24.18 -13.70
N PHE A 639 -6.80 23.39 -14.73
CA PHE A 639 -5.46 23.16 -15.23
C PHE A 639 -5.46 23.27 -16.76
N PRO A 640 -4.60 24.11 -17.36
CA PRO A 640 -4.51 24.20 -18.81
C PRO A 640 -3.94 22.89 -19.37
N VAL A 641 -4.56 22.36 -20.42
CA VAL A 641 -4.04 21.20 -21.17
C VAL A 641 -3.34 21.68 -22.45
N GLY A 642 -3.93 22.64 -23.16
CA GLY A 642 -3.43 23.20 -24.42
C GLY A 642 -4.58 23.51 -25.38
N ASN A 643 -4.36 24.30 -26.44
CA ASN A 643 -5.38 24.65 -27.46
C ASN A 643 -6.72 25.17 -26.88
N GLY A 644 -6.67 25.95 -25.81
CA GLY A 644 -7.87 26.45 -25.12
C GLY A 644 -8.65 25.38 -24.32
N ILE A 645 -8.15 24.14 -24.25
CA ILE A 645 -8.71 23.07 -23.42
C ILE A 645 -8.24 23.25 -21.97
N VAL A 646 -9.20 23.19 -21.05
CA VAL A 646 -8.96 23.26 -19.61
C VAL A 646 -9.50 21.99 -18.96
N LEU A 647 -8.64 21.32 -18.19
CA LEU A 647 -9.07 20.28 -17.27
C LEU A 647 -9.65 20.93 -16.02
N ARG A 648 -10.80 20.44 -15.57
CA ARG A 648 -11.44 20.86 -14.32
C ARG A 648 -11.74 19.67 -13.41
N VAL A 649 -11.54 19.87 -12.11
CA VAL A 649 -11.97 18.93 -11.07
C VAL A 649 -13.28 19.43 -10.47
N GLY A 650 -14.39 18.90 -10.98
CA GLY A 650 -15.73 19.25 -10.50
C GLY A 650 -16.25 18.28 -9.43
N ARG A 651 -17.42 18.61 -8.87
CA ARG A 651 -18.15 17.77 -7.89
C ARG A 651 -18.39 16.33 -8.37
N TYR A 652 -18.50 16.11 -9.68
CA TYR A 652 -18.82 14.82 -10.28
C TYR A 652 -17.61 14.05 -10.81
N GLY A 653 -16.41 14.62 -10.71
CA GLY A 653 -15.18 14.04 -11.24
C GLY A 653 -14.40 15.03 -12.12
N PRO A 654 -13.21 14.62 -12.58
CA PRO A 654 -12.43 15.39 -13.52
C PRO A 654 -13.03 15.33 -14.93
N TYR A 655 -13.01 16.45 -15.63
CA TYR A 655 -13.47 16.58 -17.00
C TYR A 655 -12.63 17.63 -17.74
N ILE A 656 -12.64 17.62 -19.06
CA ILE A 656 -12.09 18.69 -19.90
C ILE A 656 -13.21 19.51 -20.50
N GLU A 657 -12.97 20.81 -20.68
CA GLU A 657 -13.85 21.71 -21.42
C GLU A 657 -13.06 22.64 -22.35
N ARG A 658 -13.72 23.08 -23.43
CA ARG A 658 -13.28 24.14 -24.33
C ARG A 658 -14.42 25.14 -24.51
N GLY A 659 -14.09 26.43 -24.58
CA GLY A 659 -15.06 27.51 -24.76
C GLY A 659 -15.77 27.93 -23.47
N GLU A 660 -16.48 29.05 -23.52
CA GLU A 660 -17.26 29.53 -22.39
C GLU A 660 -18.58 28.79 -22.28
N LYS A 661 -18.99 28.52 -21.03
CA LYS A 661 -20.27 27.88 -20.76
C LYS A 661 -21.41 28.69 -21.38
N ASP A 662 -22.38 27.98 -21.99
CA ASP A 662 -23.56 28.55 -22.64
C ASP A 662 -23.30 29.23 -24.00
N THR A 663 -22.15 28.94 -24.64
CA THR A 663 -21.85 29.29 -26.04
C THR A 663 -22.01 28.08 -26.97
N GLU A 664 -22.26 28.29 -28.27
CA GLU A 664 -22.36 27.20 -29.27
C GLU A 664 -21.04 26.43 -29.45
N GLU A 665 -19.92 27.04 -29.08
CA GLU A 665 -18.58 26.44 -29.15
C GLU A 665 -18.17 25.68 -27.87
N HIS A 666 -19.05 25.62 -26.86
CA HIS A 666 -18.76 24.95 -25.59
C HIS A 666 -18.76 23.43 -25.74
N GLN A 667 -17.59 22.83 -25.59
CA GLN A 667 -17.42 21.38 -25.62
C GLN A 667 -17.00 20.89 -24.24
N ARG A 668 -17.47 19.71 -23.85
CA ARG A 668 -17.10 19.07 -22.59
C ARG A 668 -17.02 17.57 -22.74
N ALA A 669 -16.00 16.96 -22.15
CA ALA A 669 -15.85 15.51 -22.06
C ALA A 669 -15.34 15.10 -20.68
N ASP A 670 -15.90 14.02 -20.12
CA ASP A 670 -15.44 13.45 -18.85
C ASP A 670 -14.14 12.65 -19.06
N ILE A 671 -13.26 12.67 -18.05
CA ILE A 671 -11.97 11.96 -18.11
C ILE A 671 -12.11 10.56 -17.49
N PRO A 672 -11.57 9.50 -18.12
CA PRO A 672 -11.55 8.16 -17.54
C PRO A 672 -10.88 8.13 -16.16
N ALA A 673 -11.47 7.39 -15.21
CA ALA A 673 -11.02 7.39 -13.83
C ALA A 673 -9.64 6.75 -13.60
N ASP A 674 -9.15 5.96 -14.56
CA ASP A 674 -7.86 5.27 -14.55
C ASP A 674 -6.82 5.90 -15.49
N LEU A 675 -7.15 7.01 -16.16
CA LEU A 675 -6.22 7.77 -16.97
C LEU A 675 -5.16 8.42 -16.06
N ALA A 676 -3.88 8.19 -16.36
CA ALA A 676 -2.81 8.85 -15.64
C ALA A 676 -2.69 10.31 -16.08
N PRO A 677 -2.36 11.26 -15.18
CA PRO A 677 -2.25 12.67 -15.56
C PRO A 677 -1.24 12.97 -16.66
N ASP A 678 -0.12 12.25 -16.74
CA ASP A 678 0.86 12.39 -17.84
C ASP A 678 0.38 11.84 -19.20
N GLU A 679 -0.68 11.03 -19.22
CA GLU A 679 -1.29 10.46 -20.43
C GLU A 679 -2.35 11.39 -21.03
N LEU A 680 -2.79 12.44 -20.31
CA LEU A 680 -3.70 13.45 -20.84
C LEU A 680 -2.95 14.46 -21.70
N THR A 681 -2.63 14.06 -22.93
CA THR A 681 -2.05 14.95 -23.94
C THR A 681 -3.13 15.81 -24.61
N VAL A 682 -2.71 16.83 -25.35
CA VAL A 682 -3.64 17.66 -26.15
C VAL A 682 -4.38 16.80 -27.16
N GLU A 683 -3.70 15.87 -27.81
CA GLU A 683 -4.28 14.96 -28.81
C GLU A 683 -5.35 14.06 -28.21
N LEU A 684 -5.09 13.48 -27.02
CA LEU A 684 -6.10 12.68 -26.33
C LEU A 684 -7.27 13.55 -25.87
N ALA A 685 -7.01 14.78 -25.42
CA ALA A 685 -8.06 15.70 -25.03
C ALA A 685 -8.96 16.10 -26.21
N GLU A 686 -8.39 16.35 -27.40
CA GLU A 686 -9.15 16.55 -28.64
C GLU A 686 -9.99 15.32 -28.99
N GLU A 687 -9.41 14.10 -28.90
CA GLU A 687 -10.14 12.86 -29.13
C GLU A 687 -11.34 12.72 -28.17
N LEU A 688 -11.15 13.06 -26.90
CA LEU A 688 -12.20 13.02 -25.90
C LEU A 688 -13.31 14.04 -26.19
N LEU A 689 -12.97 15.27 -26.59
CA LEU A 689 -13.95 16.30 -26.97
C LEU A 689 -14.68 15.99 -28.27
N ALA A 690 -14.01 15.32 -29.22
CA ALA A 690 -14.60 14.91 -30.49
C ALA A 690 -15.59 13.75 -30.37
N LYS A 691 -15.64 13.07 -29.22
CA LYS A 691 -16.64 12.01 -28.98
C LYS A 691 -18.05 12.61 -29.08
N PRO A 692 -18.97 11.95 -29.80
CA PRO A 692 -20.35 12.41 -29.91
C PRO A 692 -20.93 12.65 -28.51
N SER A 693 -21.34 13.88 -28.25
CA SER A 693 -22.00 14.30 -27.01
C SER A 693 -23.30 15.00 -27.34
N GLY A 694 -24.33 14.80 -26.52
CA GLY A 694 -25.67 15.36 -26.74
C GLY A 694 -26.81 14.35 -26.63
N ASP A 695 -28.03 14.84 -26.90
CA ASP A 695 -29.26 14.05 -26.94
C ASP A 695 -29.58 13.72 -28.40
N PHE A 696 -29.61 12.43 -28.75
CA PHE A 696 -29.96 11.92 -30.07
C PHE A 696 -31.36 11.33 -30.06
N GLU A 697 -32.28 11.88 -30.83
CA GLU A 697 -33.60 11.27 -31.01
C GLU A 697 -33.47 10.06 -31.95
N LEU A 698 -33.83 8.88 -31.45
CA LEU A 698 -33.73 7.62 -32.19
C LEU A 698 -35.04 7.28 -32.92
N GLY A 699 -36.16 7.84 -32.47
CA GLY A 699 -37.50 7.64 -33.04
C GLY A 699 -38.53 7.25 -31.99
N THR A 700 -39.72 6.84 -32.43
CA THR A 700 -40.86 6.51 -31.55
C THR A 700 -40.99 5.01 -31.33
N ASP A 701 -41.07 4.58 -30.07
CA ASP A 701 -41.36 3.18 -29.73
C ASP A 701 -42.78 2.80 -30.18
N PRO A 702 -42.96 1.85 -31.11
CA PRO A 702 -44.28 1.49 -31.65
C PRO A 702 -45.19 0.85 -30.60
N ALA A 703 -44.65 0.29 -29.50
CA ALA A 703 -45.45 -0.35 -28.45
C ALA A 703 -46.04 0.65 -27.46
N THR A 704 -45.33 1.74 -27.17
CA THR A 704 -45.71 2.73 -26.14
C THR A 704 -46.10 4.09 -26.72
N GLY A 705 -45.72 4.38 -27.96
CA GLY A 705 -45.87 5.71 -28.59
C GLY A 705 -44.92 6.77 -28.03
N HIS A 706 -43.97 6.40 -27.17
CA HIS A 706 -43.01 7.33 -26.57
C HIS A 706 -41.77 7.51 -27.45
N THR A 707 -41.28 8.74 -27.55
CA THR A 707 -39.99 9.04 -28.19
C THR A 707 -38.85 8.43 -27.39
N ILE A 708 -37.93 7.75 -28.06
CA ILE A 708 -36.70 7.19 -27.49
C ILE A 708 -35.53 8.08 -27.87
N VAL A 709 -34.70 8.40 -26.88
CA VAL A 709 -33.51 9.24 -27.04
C VAL A 709 -32.28 8.54 -26.49
N ALA A 710 -31.15 8.65 -27.18
CA ALA A 710 -29.82 8.31 -26.68
C ALA A 710 -29.20 9.56 -26.07
N LYS A 711 -28.62 9.46 -24.88
CA LYS A 711 -28.02 10.57 -24.15
C LYS A 711 -26.67 10.18 -23.59
N ASP A 712 -25.78 11.16 -23.49
CA ASP A 712 -24.61 11.01 -22.64
C ASP A 712 -24.96 11.31 -21.17
N GLY A 713 -24.59 10.39 -20.27
CA GLY A 713 -24.98 10.43 -18.87
C GLY A 713 -23.82 10.19 -17.93
N ARG A 714 -24.00 10.53 -16.65
CA ARG A 714 -22.97 10.38 -15.60
C ARG A 714 -22.33 8.98 -15.52
N TYR A 715 -23.04 7.94 -15.95
CA TYR A 715 -22.57 6.55 -15.88
C TYR A 715 -22.18 5.97 -17.25
N GLY A 716 -22.02 6.83 -18.26
CA GLY A 716 -21.84 6.48 -19.66
C GLY A 716 -23.10 6.69 -20.49
N PRO A 717 -23.00 6.49 -21.81
CA PRO A 717 -24.10 6.68 -22.74
C PRO A 717 -25.25 5.72 -22.44
N TYR A 718 -26.49 6.20 -22.58
CA TYR A 718 -27.68 5.43 -22.27
C TYR A 718 -28.85 5.83 -23.17
N VAL A 719 -29.81 4.93 -23.33
CA VAL A 719 -31.09 5.22 -23.96
C VAL A 719 -32.17 5.38 -22.90
N THR A 720 -33.12 6.28 -23.15
CA THR A 720 -34.28 6.50 -22.28
C THR A 720 -35.50 6.89 -23.11
N GLU A 721 -36.68 6.59 -22.61
CA GLU A 721 -37.92 7.14 -23.19
C GLU A 721 -38.22 8.55 -22.64
N VAL A 722 -38.89 9.34 -23.46
CA VAL A 722 -39.43 10.64 -23.11
C VAL A 722 -40.89 10.45 -22.70
N LEU A 723 -41.20 10.74 -21.44
CA LEU A 723 -42.56 10.65 -20.91
C LEU A 723 -43.38 11.92 -21.24
N PRO A 724 -44.71 11.79 -21.45
CA PRO A 724 -45.59 12.93 -21.73
C PRO A 724 -45.51 14.03 -20.67
N GLU A 725 -45.71 15.28 -21.10
CA GLU A 725 -45.79 16.44 -20.20
C GLU A 725 -46.89 16.26 -19.14
N GLY A 726 -46.61 16.62 -17.89
CA GLY A 726 -47.52 16.41 -16.76
C GLY A 726 -47.37 15.06 -16.03
N THR A 727 -46.52 14.15 -16.53
CA THR A 727 -46.22 12.90 -15.82
C THR A 727 -45.52 13.18 -14.48
N PRO A 728 -46.04 12.69 -13.34
CA PRO A 728 -45.42 12.93 -12.04
C PRO A 728 -44.01 12.34 -11.98
N LYS A 729 -42.99 13.19 -11.81
CA LYS A 729 -41.57 12.76 -11.74
C LYS A 729 -41.09 12.49 -10.30
N THR A 730 -41.85 12.92 -9.29
CA THR A 730 -41.51 12.78 -7.86
C THR A 730 -42.75 12.46 -7.01
N GLY A 731 -42.55 11.84 -5.84
CA GLY A 731 -43.64 11.42 -4.95
C GLY A 731 -44.09 9.96 -5.10
N LYS A 732 -45.18 9.57 -4.43
CA LYS A 732 -45.67 8.18 -4.40
C LYS A 732 -46.23 7.69 -5.75
N ASN A 733 -46.62 8.60 -6.64
CA ASN A 733 -47.15 8.30 -7.96
C ASN A 733 -46.12 8.59 -9.08
N ALA A 734 -44.82 8.65 -8.73
CA ALA A 734 -43.78 8.97 -9.68
C ALA A 734 -43.62 7.86 -10.72
N VAL A 735 -43.75 8.20 -12.00
CA VAL A 735 -43.43 7.30 -13.12
C VAL A 735 -41.99 7.56 -13.54
N LYS A 736 -41.18 6.49 -13.57
CA LYS A 736 -39.78 6.57 -14.00
C LYS A 736 -39.71 6.16 -15.47
N PRO A 737 -39.00 6.92 -16.33
CA PRO A 737 -38.78 6.50 -17.70
C PRO A 737 -37.97 5.20 -17.69
N ARG A 738 -38.32 4.27 -18.60
CA ARG A 738 -37.45 3.14 -18.91
C ARG A 738 -36.11 3.67 -19.42
N THR A 739 -35.03 3.04 -18.96
CA THR A 739 -33.67 3.41 -19.34
C THR A 739 -32.79 2.18 -19.42
N ALA A 740 -31.82 2.20 -20.33
CA ALA A 740 -30.80 1.17 -20.45
C ALA A 740 -29.47 1.79 -20.90
N SER A 741 -28.37 1.36 -20.29
CA SER A 741 -27.02 1.77 -20.72
C SER A 741 -26.67 1.15 -22.07
N LEU A 742 -25.97 1.91 -22.92
CA LEU A 742 -25.36 1.36 -24.12
C LEU A 742 -24.31 0.31 -23.75
N PHE A 743 -24.12 -0.65 -24.63
CA PHE A 743 -23.05 -1.62 -24.56
C PHE A 743 -21.71 -0.99 -24.91
N LYS A 744 -20.61 -1.63 -24.51
CA LYS A 744 -19.26 -1.11 -24.77
C LYS A 744 -18.96 -0.97 -26.27
N SER A 745 -19.59 -1.80 -27.10
CA SER A 745 -19.46 -1.78 -28.55
C SER A 745 -20.37 -0.76 -29.26
N MET A 746 -21.28 -0.09 -28.55
CA MET A 746 -22.23 0.86 -29.12
C MET A 746 -21.77 2.29 -28.88
N SER A 747 -22.07 3.19 -29.82
CA SER A 747 -21.83 4.64 -29.69
C SER A 747 -23.13 5.44 -29.90
N LEU A 748 -23.16 6.67 -29.40
CA LEU A 748 -24.36 7.52 -29.45
C LEU A 748 -24.79 7.89 -30.87
N ASP A 749 -23.83 7.99 -31.80
CA ASP A 749 -24.02 8.35 -33.20
C ASP A 749 -24.39 7.16 -34.10
N THR A 750 -24.17 5.92 -33.63
CA THR A 750 -24.47 4.70 -34.42
C THR A 750 -25.62 3.86 -33.86
N VAL A 751 -26.04 4.10 -32.62
CA VAL A 751 -27.12 3.34 -31.99
C VAL A 751 -28.45 3.60 -32.72
N THR A 752 -29.15 2.51 -33.07
CA THR A 752 -30.44 2.59 -33.76
C THR A 752 -31.61 2.49 -32.78
N LEU A 753 -32.82 2.85 -33.22
CA LEU A 753 -34.05 2.62 -32.46
C LEU A 753 -34.21 1.14 -32.07
N ASP A 754 -33.90 0.23 -32.99
CA ASP A 754 -33.99 -1.22 -32.74
C ASP A 754 -33.04 -1.68 -31.64
N ASP A 755 -31.81 -1.15 -31.63
CA ASP A 755 -30.84 -1.45 -30.58
C ASP A 755 -31.28 -0.88 -29.23
N ALA A 756 -31.81 0.35 -29.23
CA ALA A 756 -32.34 0.99 -28.03
C ALA A 756 -33.51 0.19 -27.43
N LEU A 757 -34.47 -0.25 -28.25
CA LEU A 757 -35.61 -1.05 -27.80
C LEU A 757 -35.18 -2.42 -27.27
N LYS A 758 -34.17 -3.06 -27.90
CA LYS A 758 -33.56 -4.29 -27.36
C LYS A 758 -32.95 -4.04 -25.99
N LEU A 759 -32.15 -2.98 -25.82
CA LEU A 759 -31.55 -2.65 -24.52
C LEU A 759 -32.60 -2.36 -23.45
N MET A 760 -33.66 -1.63 -23.80
CA MET A 760 -34.75 -1.25 -22.88
C MET A 760 -35.69 -2.41 -22.54
N SER A 761 -35.57 -3.55 -23.21
CA SER A 761 -36.24 -4.80 -22.81
C SER A 761 -35.58 -5.48 -21.59
N LEU A 762 -34.39 -5.02 -21.18
CA LEU A 762 -33.70 -5.53 -20.01
C LEU A 762 -34.21 -4.87 -18.72
N PRO A 763 -34.35 -5.61 -17.60
CA PRO A 763 -34.02 -7.02 -17.41
C PRO A 763 -34.94 -8.00 -18.16
N ARG A 764 -34.37 -8.96 -18.90
CA ARG A 764 -35.13 -10.02 -19.59
C ARG A 764 -35.36 -11.20 -18.66
N VAL A 765 -36.60 -11.64 -18.51
CA VAL A 765 -36.92 -12.89 -17.80
C VAL A 765 -36.48 -14.07 -18.67
N VAL A 766 -35.49 -14.84 -18.19
CA VAL A 766 -34.98 -16.03 -18.88
C VAL A 766 -35.89 -17.24 -18.62
N GLY A 767 -36.49 -17.29 -17.42
CA GLY A 767 -37.46 -18.31 -17.03
C GLY A 767 -37.58 -18.44 -15.52
N VAL A 768 -38.37 -19.41 -15.07
CA VAL A 768 -38.57 -19.73 -13.66
C VAL A 768 -37.90 -21.06 -13.36
N ASP A 769 -37.16 -21.15 -12.26
CA ASP A 769 -36.52 -22.39 -11.86
C ASP A 769 -37.52 -23.36 -11.19
N ALA A 770 -37.04 -24.57 -10.85
CA ALA A 770 -37.85 -25.59 -10.19
C ALA A 770 -38.38 -25.15 -8.80
N ASP A 771 -37.74 -24.19 -8.14
CA ASP A 771 -38.14 -23.64 -6.84
C ASP A 771 -39.12 -22.43 -6.97
N GLY A 772 -39.54 -22.07 -8.19
CA GLY A 772 -40.46 -20.97 -8.45
C GLY A 772 -39.81 -19.57 -8.44
N GLN A 773 -38.48 -19.48 -8.43
CA GLN A 773 -37.71 -18.23 -8.50
C GLN A 773 -37.44 -17.83 -9.95
N GLU A 774 -37.79 -16.59 -10.27
CA GLU A 774 -37.50 -15.97 -11.56
C GLU A 774 -35.99 -15.72 -11.73
N ILE A 775 -35.48 -16.11 -12.90
CA ILE A 775 -34.12 -15.82 -13.36
C ILE A 775 -34.19 -14.72 -14.41
N THR A 776 -33.51 -13.60 -14.14
CA THR A 776 -33.42 -12.45 -15.07
C THR A 776 -32.01 -12.28 -15.59
N ALA A 777 -31.88 -11.93 -16.87
CA ALA A 777 -30.64 -11.48 -17.49
C ALA A 777 -30.66 -9.95 -17.56
N GLN A 778 -29.59 -9.32 -17.08
CA GLN A 778 -29.47 -7.86 -17.03
C GLN A 778 -28.02 -7.39 -17.13
N ASN A 779 -27.82 -6.18 -17.64
CA ASN A 779 -26.50 -5.54 -17.65
C ASN A 779 -26.30 -4.69 -16.40
N GLY A 780 -25.08 -4.63 -15.89
CA GLY A 780 -24.72 -3.83 -14.72
C GLY A 780 -23.31 -3.23 -14.84
N ARG A 781 -22.87 -2.50 -13.83
CA ARG A 781 -21.56 -1.80 -13.81
C ARG A 781 -20.36 -2.70 -14.17
N TYR A 782 -20.45 -4.00 -13.87
CA TYR A 782 -19.37 -4.97 -14.09
C TYR A 782 -19.62 -5.90 -15.29
N GLY A 783 -20.54 -5.52 -16.18
CA GLY A 783 -20.93 -6.30 -17.35
C GLY A 783 -22.20 -7.15 -17.15
N PRO A 784 -22.50 -8.02 -18.12
CA PRO A 784 -23.73 -8.79 -18.19
C PRO A 784 -23.80 -9.86 -17.10
N TYR A 785 -24.97 -10.08 -16.52
CA TYR A 785 -25.15 -11.07 -15.47
C TYR A 785 -26.59 -11.61 -15.38
N LEU A 786 -26.71 -12.83 -14.86
CA LEU A 786 -27.96 -13.44 -14.42
C LEU A 786 -28.22 -13.11 -12.95
N LYS A 787 -29.48 -12.95 -12.58
CA LYS A 787 -29.93 -12.77 -11.22
C LYS A 787 -31.09 -13.71 -10.88
N LYS A 788 -30.95 -14.45 -9.79
CA LYS A 788 -31.95 -15.34 -9.22
C LYS A 788 -32.10 -15.00 -7.73
N GLY A 789 -33.14 -14.22 -7.40
CA GLY A 789 -33.32 -13.67 -6.06
C GLY A 789 -32.13 -12.79 -5.60
N THR A 790 -31.29 -13.33 -4.70
CA THR A 790 -30.06 -12.67 -4.22
C THR A 790 -28.77 -13.28 -4.77
N ASP A 791 -28.85 -14.37 -5.53
CA ASP A 791 -27.69 -14.93 -6.25
C ASP A 791 -27.54 -14.23 -7.61
N SER A 792 -26.29 -13.99 -8.01
CA SER A 792 -25.96 -13.31 -9.26
C SER A 792 -24.72 -13.96 -9.87
N ARG A 793 -24.75 -14.19 -11.19
CA ARG A 793 -23.72 -14.89 -11.95
C ARG A 793 -23.37 -14.10 -13.20
N SER A 794 -22.10 -13.78 -13.38
CA SER A 794 -21.64 -13.07 -14.58
C SER A 794 -21.83 -13.93 -15.83
N LEU A 795 -22.20 -13.26 -16.92
CA LEU A 795 -22.21 -13.81 -18.26
C LEU A 795 -20.89 -13.46 -18.97
N GLN A 796 -20.63 -14.12 -20.10
CA GLN A 796 -19.36 -14.01 -20.82
C GLN A 796 -19.35 -12.84 -21.80
N SER A 797 -20.51 -12.54 -22.40
CA SER A 797 -20.69 -11.49 -23.40
C SER A 797 -22.04 -10.80 -23.23
N GLU A 798 -22.15 -9.58 -23.74
CA GLU A 798 -23.39 -8.80 -23.71
C GLU A 798 -24.49 -9.46 -24.56
N GLU A 799 -24.12 -10.18 -25.62
CA GLU A 799 -25.05 -10.96 -26.47
C GLU A 799 -25.82 -12.02 -25.67
N GLN A 800 -25.17 -12.64 -24.67
CA GLN A 800 -25.81 -13.67 -23.83
C GLN A 800 -26.99 -13.12 -23.04
N LEU A 801 -27.11 -11.80 -22.84
CA LEU A 801 -28.30 -11.22 -22.20
C LEU A 801 -29.58 -11.56 -22.96
N PHE A 802 -29.49 -11.67 -24.28
CA PHE A 802 -30.63 -11.90 -25.18
C PHE A 802 -30.76 -13.34 -25.64
N THR A 803 -29.66 -14.10 -25.68
CA THR A 803 -29.66 -15.45 -26.24
C THR A 803 -29.68 -16.56 -25.19
N ILE A 804 -29.25 -16.29 -23.95
CA ILE A 804 -29.15 -17.35 -22.94
C ILE A 804 -30.49 -18.01 -22.64
N THR A 805 -30.50 -19.33 -22.61
CA THR A 805 -31.67 -20.16 -22.33
C THR A 805 -31.81 -20.45 -20.83
N LEU A 806 -32.99 -20.92 -20.41
CA LEU A 806 -33.21 -21.33 -19.03
C LEU A 806 -32.29 -22.50 -18.64
N GLU A 807 -32.04 -23.45 -19.54
CA GLU A 807 -31.16 -24.59 -19.30
C GLU A 807 -29.71 -24.14 -19.04
N GLU A 808 -29.18 -23.26 -19.89
CA GLU A 808 -27.83 -22.70 -19.72
C GLU A 808 -27.72 -21.87 -18.44
N ALA A 809 -28.74 -21.07 -18.12
CA ALA A 809 -28.79 -20.31 -16.89
C ALA A 809 -28.76 -21.24 -15.65
N LEU A 810 -29.54 -22.32 -15.66
CA LEU A 810 -29.54 -23.32 -14.59
C LEU A 810 -28.18 -24.04 -14.48
N ALA A 811 -27.53 -24.35 -15.61
CA ALA A 811 -26.18 -24.91 -15.62
C ALA A 811 -25.15 -23.96 -14.97
N ILE A 812 -25.23 -22.65 -15.24
CA ILE A 812 -24.37 -21.63 -14.60
C ILE A 812 -24.64 -21.57 -13.08
N TYR A 813 -25.90 -21.70 -12.64
CA TYR A 813 -26.25 -21.71 -11.22
C TYR A 813 -25.85 -23.01 -10.51
N ALA A 814 -25.82 -24.14 -11.22
CA ALA A 814 -25.34 -25.43 -10.70
C ALA A 814 -23.84 -25.42 -10.40
N GLN A 815 -23.06 -24.59 -11.11
CA GLN A 815 -21.65 -24.40 -10.81
C GLN A 815 -21.45 -23.69 -9.46
N PRO A 816 -20.40 -24.05 -8.69
CA PRO A 816 -20.09 -23.37 -7.44
C PRO A 816 -19.82 -21.88 -7.68
N LYS A 817 -20.37 -21.02 -6.82
CA LYS A 817 -20.25 -19.55 -6.93
C LYS A 817 -18.80 -19.11 -6.98
N GLN A 818 -18.31 -18.81 -8.18
CA GLN A 818 -17.00 -18.22 -8.39
C GLN A 818 -17.11 -16.72 -8.14
N ARG A 819 -16.54 -16.25 -7.02
CA ARG A 819 -16.41 -14.82 -6.77
C ARG A 819 -15.31 -14.25 -7.68
N GLY A 820 -15.71 -13.48 -8.69
CA GLY A 820 -14.84 -12.50 -9.36
C GLY A 820 -13.89 -13.03 -10.42
N ARG A 821 -14.30 -14.00 -11.25
CA ARG A 821 -13.60 -14.33 -12.50
C ARG A 821 -14.57 -14.23 -13.67
N ALA A 822 -14.18 -13.47 -14.70
CA ALA A 822 -14.77 -13.58 -16.02
C ALA A 822 -14.61 -15.02 -16.53
N ALA A 823 -15.47 -15.44 -17.47
CA ALA A 823 -15.31 -16.73 -18.11
C ALA A 823 -13.95 -16.87 -18.81
N ALA A 824 -13.48 -18.11 -18.90
CA ALA A 824 -12.17 -18.43 -19.46
C ALA A 824 -12.10 -17.96 -20.92
N LYS A 825 -11.19 -17.03 -21.21
CA LYS A 825 -10.82 -16.68 -22.59
C LYS A 825 -10.32 -17.94 -23.33
N PRO A 826 -10.52 -18.04 -24.66
CA PRO A 826 -9.92 -19.09 -25.47
C PRO A 826 -8.39 -19.10 -25.29
N PRO A 827 -7.74 -20.27 -25.46
CA PRO A 827 -6.30 -20.38 -25.29
C PRO A 827 -5.54 -19.51 -26.29
N LEU A 828 -4.44 -18.91 -25.84
CA LEU A 828 -3.55 -18.10 -26.65
C LEU A 828 -2.74 -18.94 -27.65
N LYS A 829 -2.48 -20.22 -27.33
CA LYS A 829 -1.78 -21.18 -28.20
C LYS A 829 -2.03 -22.61 -27.71
N GLU A 830 -2.14 -23.57 -28.62
CA GLU A 830 -2.22 -25.00 -28.27
C GLU A 830 -0.84 -25.66 -28.44
N LEU A 831 -0.46 -26.51 -27.51
CA LEU A 831 0.87 -27.12 -27.41
C LEU A 831 0.84 -28.65 -27.51
N GLY A 832 -0.27 -29.24 -27.95
CA GLY A 832 -0.44 -30.68 -28.07
C GLY A 832 -0.69 -31.38 -26.72
N THR A 833 -0.54 -32.70 -26.68
CA THR A 833 -0.84 -33.52 -25.50
C THR A 833 0.41 -33.75 -24.66
N ASP A 834 0.35 -33.44 -23.36
CA ASP A 834 1.47 -33.70 -22.45
C ASP A 834 1.72 -35.20 -22.29
N PRO A 835 2.94 -35.70 -22.52
CA PRO A 835 3.28 -37.11 -22.38
C PRO A 835 3.13 -37.66 -20.95
N VAL A 836 3.07 -36.80 -19.93
CA VAL A 836 2.94 -37.23 -18.52
C VAL A 836 1.49 -37.25 -18.05
N SER A 837 0.71 -36.21 -18.31
CA SER A 837 -0.70 -36.15 -17.89
C SER A 837 -1.69 -36.69 -18.94
N GLU A 838 -1.23 -37.01 -20.15
CA GLU A 838 -2.06 -37.41 -21.32
C GLU A 838 -3.20 -36.42 -21.63
N LYS A 839 -3.01 -35.15 -21.26
CA LYS A 839 -4.02 -34.08 -21.38
C LYS A 839 -3.57 -33.01 -22.38
N PRO A 840 -4.52 -32.38 -23.09
CA PRO A 840 -4.21 -31.29 -24.00
C PRO A 840 -3.65 -30.10 -23.22
N VAL A 841 -2.51 -29.60 -23.67
CA VAL A 841 -1.80 -28.47 -23.09
C VAL A 841 -2.03 -27.23 -23.93
N VAL A 842 -2.35 -26.15 -23.24
CA VAL A 842 -2.64 -24.85 -23.87
C VAL A 842 -2.01 -23.72 -23.08
N VAL A 843 -1.63 -22.65 -23.78
CA VAL A 843 -1.24 -21.37 -23.20
C VAL A 843 -2.50 -20.52 -23.01
N LYS A 844 -2.68 -19.89 -21.85
CA LYS A 844 -3.81 -19.02 -21.53
C LYS A 844 -3.34 -17.71 -20.92
N ASP A 845 -4.15 -16.67 -21.10
CA ASP A 845 -3.94 -15.37 -20.47
C ASP A 845 -4.33 -15.42 -18.98
N GLY A 846 -3.47 -14.88 -18.11
CA GLY A 846 -3.61 -14.99 -16.66
C GLY A 846 -3.28 -13.69 -15.92
N ARG A 847 -3.78 -13.56 -14.68
CA ARG A 847 -3.57 -12.37 -13.82
C ARG A 847 -2.10 -11.97 -13.63
N PHE A 848 -1.17 -12.91 -13.81
CA PHE A 848 0.27 -12.72 -13.60
C PHE A 848 1.07 -12.85 -14.92
N GLY A 849 0.40 -12.70 -16.06
CA GLY A 849 0.93 -12.98 -17.39
C GLY A 849 0.45 -14.33 -17.95
N PRO A 850 0.78 -14.62 -19.23
CA PRO A 850 0.44 -15.88 -19.87
C PRO A 850 0.96 -17.10 -19.09
N TYR A 851 0.25 -18.22 -19.15
CA TYR A 851 0.64 -19.45 -18.47
C TYR A 851 0.25 -20.69 -19.28
N VAL A 852 1.03 -21.77 -19.14
CA VAL A 852 0.77 -23.09 -19.70
C VAL A 852 -0.12 -23.90 -18.75
N THR A 853 -1.10 -24.63 -19.28
CA THR A 853 -1.97 -25.52 -18.51
C THR A 853 -2.42 -26.75 -19.27
N ASP A 854 -2.50 -27.89 -18.57
CA ASP A 854 -3.13 -29.16 -18.98
C ASP A 854 -4.58 -29.30 -18.48
N GLY A 855 -5.16 -28.22 -17.93
CA GLY A 855 -6.46 -28.21 -17.27
C GLY A 855 -6.43 -28.43 -15.75
N GLU A 856 -5.34 -28.96 -15.18
CA GLU A 856 -5.20 -29.23 -13.74
C GLU A 856 -4.02 -28.48 -13.12
N THR A 857 -2.88 -28.52 -13.79
CA THR A 857 -1.62 -27.85 -13.46
C THR A 857 -1.53 -26.56 -14.27
N ASN A 858 -1.11 -25.47 -13.62
CA ASN A 858 -0.94 -24.17 -14.27
C ASN A 858 0.47 -23.63 -13.97
N ALA A 859 1.26 -23.38 -15.01
CA ALA A 859 2.63 -22.89 -14.93
C ALA A 859 2.79 -21.58 -15.71
N THR A 860 3.04 -20.46 -15.02
CA THR A 860 3.24 -19.14 -15.64
C THR A 860 4.48 -19.13 -16.53
N LEU A 861 4.38 -18.51 -17.71
CA LEU A 861 5.53 -18.27 -18.59
C LEU A 861 6.56 -17.42 -17.83
N ARG A 862 7.85 -17.74 -17.99
CA ARG A 862 8.95 -16.97 -17.39
C ARG A 862 9.30 -15.79 -18.30
N SER A 863 10.09 -14.84 -17.81
CA SER A 863 10.45 -13.61 -18.55
C SER A 863 11.14 -13.83 -19.90
N GLY A 864 11.63 -15.04 -20.20
CA GLY A 864 12.22 -15.41 -21.50
C GLY A 864 11.30 -16.27 -22.38
N ASP A 865 10.13 -16.67 -21.90
CA ASP A 865 9.15 -17.42 -22.69
C ASP A 865 8.12 -16.43 -23.29
N SER A 866 7.93 -16.43 -24.61
CA SER A 866 6.86 -15.67 -25.28
C SER A 866 5.75 -16.60 -25.76
N VAL A 867 4.53 -16.08 -25.89
CA VAL A 867 3.38 -16.87 -26.35
C VAL A 867 3.60 -17.35 -27.79
N GLU A 868 4.21 -16.52 -28.62
CA GLU A 868 4.47 -16.77 -30.03
C GLU A 868 5.53 -17.86 -30.22
N THR A 869 6.58 -17.85 -29.39
CA THR A 869 7.78 -18.68 -29.57
C THR A 869 7.84 -19.95 -28.72
N ILE A 870 6.97 -20.09 -27.71
CA ILE A 870 6.96 -21.27 -26.85
C ILE A 870 6.65 -22.57 -27.62
N THR A 871 7.48 -23.60 -27.40
CA THR A 871 7.33 -24.93 -28.00
C THR A 871 6.56 -25.89 -27.08
N PRO A 872 5.99 -27.00 -27.61
CA PRO A 872 5.36 -28.05 -26.81
C PRO A 872 6.24 -28.56 -25.66
N GLU A 873 7.50 -28.86 -25.94
CA GLU A 873 8.46 -29.44 -24.99
C GLU A 873 8.68 -28.48 -23.81
N ARG A 874 8.85 -27.19 -24.10
CA ARG A 874 8.99 -26.14 -23.09
C ARG A 874 7.72 -26.00 -22.25
N GLY A 875 6.54 -26.13 -22.87
CA GLY A 875 5.26 -26.15 -22.16
C GLY A 875 5.12 -27.33 -21.20
N PHE A 876 5.52 -28.53 -21.63
CA PHE A 876 5.49 -29.73 -20.79
C PHE A 876 6.49 -29.65 -19.64
N GLU A 877 7.68 -29.11 -19.88
CA GLU A 877 8.70 -28.87 -18.85
C GLU A 877 8.16 -27.98 -17.73
N LEU A 878 7.54 -26.84 -18.08
CA LEU A 878 6.95 -25.91 -17.11
C LEU A 878 5.85 -26.57 -16.26
N LEU A 879 5.04 -27.45 -16.85
CA LEU A 879 4.03 -28.21 -16.13
C LEU A 879 4.65 -29.26 -15.21
N ALA A 880 5.65 -30.00 -15.68
CA ALA A 880 6.36 -31.00 -14.89
C ALA A 880 7.01 -30.38 -13.64
N GLU A 881 7.71 -29.26 -13.79
CA GLU A 881 8.27 -28.50 -12.67
C GLU A 881 7.20 -28.04 -11.68
N LYS A 882 6.02 -27.67 -12.20
CA LYS A 882 4.90 -27.23 -11.36
C LYS A 882 4.28 -28.38 -10.58
N ARG A 883 4.14 -29.56 -11.18
CA ARG A 883 3.66 -30.78 -10.51
C ARG A 883 4.64 -31.22 -9.43
N ALA A 884 5.94 -31.17 -9.71
CA ALA A 884 7.00 -31.49 -8.75
C ALA A 884 6.96 -30.60 -7.49
N LYS A 885 6.44 -29.37 -7.60
CA LYS A 885 6.29 -28.43 -6.47
C LYS A 885 5.07 -28.68 -5.56
N GLY A 886 4.09 -29.48 -5.99
CA GLY A 886 2.90 -29.88 -5.21
C GLY A 886 1.87 -28.77 -4.89
N PRO A 887 0.65 -29.11 -4.44
CA PRO A 887 -0.41 -28.13 -4.15
C PRO A 887 -0.20 -27.39 -2.82
N ALA A 888 -0.44 -26.08 -2.81
CA ALA A 888 -0.40 -25.28 -1.58
C ALA A 888 -1.53 -25.67 -0.60
N LYS A 889 -1.17 -26.05 0.63
CA LYS A 889 -2.12 -26.40 1.71
C LYS A 889 -3.03 -25.21 2.05
N LYS A 890 -4.35 -25.38 1.87
CA LYS A 890 -5.40 -24.44 2.29
C LYS A 890 -5.76 -24.65 3.76
N THR A 891 -5.55 -23.66 4.62
CA THR A 891 -6.15 -23.60 5.96
C THR A 891 -7.58 -23.08 5.90
N ALA A 892 -8.54 -23.86 6.40
CA ALA A 892 -9.97 -23.54 6.44
C ALA A 892 -10.26 -22.33 7.35
N LYS A 893 -11.02 -21.36 6.82
CA LYS A 893 -11.44 -20.15 7.54
C LYS A 893 -12.86 -20.35 8.07
N LYS A 894 -13.02 -20.48 9.41
CA LYS A 894 -14.32 -20.44 10.09
C LYS A 894 -14.95 -19.05 9.91
N THR A 895 -16.10 -18.99 9.26
CA THR A 895 -16.98 -17.82 9.20
C THR A 895 -17.84 -17.74 10.45
N ALA A 896 -17.70 -16.65 11.21
CA ALA A 896 -18.63 -16.30 12.27
C ALA A 896 -19.94 -15.78 11.66
N LYS A 897 -21.07 -16.40 12.02
CA LYS A 897 -22.42 -15.91 11.71
C LYS A 897 -22.67 -14.57 12.43
N LYS A 898 -22.96 -13.52 11.68
CA LYS A 898 -23.55 -12.28 12.20
C LYS A 898 -25.07 -12.40 12.06
N ALA A 899 -25.77 -12.54 13.19
CA ALA A 899 -27.23 -12.49 13.24
C ALA A 899 -27.70 -11.04 12.99
N THR A 900 -28.58 -10.86 12.02
CA THR A 900 -29.29 -9.60 11.76
C THR A 900 -30.57 -9.57 12.59
N ALA A 901 -30.66 -8.61 13.50
CA ALA A 901 -31.88 -8.29 14.22
C ALA A 901 -32.93 -7.68 13.26
N LYS A 902 -34.10 -8.31 13.16
CA LYS A 902 -35.28 -7.77 12.46
C LYS A 902 -35.83 -6.58 13.26
N LYS A 903 -35.95 -5.44 12.58
CA LYS A 903 -36.69 -4.25 13.04
C LYS A 903 -38.12 -4.36 12.50
N ALA A 904 -39.10 -4.52 13.38
CA ALA A 904 -40.53 -4.38 13.05
C ALA A 904 -40.99 -2.92 13.28
N PRO A 905 -42.05 -2.45 12.60
CA PRO A 905 -42.38 -1.03 12.50
C PRO A 905 -43.20 -0.52 13.69
N ALA A 906 -43.02 0.77 13.99
CA ALA A 906 -43.73 1.50 15.04
C ALA A 906 -45.21 1.72 14.71
N LYS A 907 -46.09 1.51 15.70
CA LYS A 907 -47.44 2.11 15.73
C LYS A 907 -47.75 2.63 17.14
N LYS A 908 -48.43 3.78 17.13
CA LYS A 908 -48.71 4.73 18.22
C LYS A 908 -49.32 4.13 19.49
N THR A 909 -48.99 4.79 20.60
CA THR A 909 -49.57 4.72 21.94
C THR A 909 -51.05 5.12 22.01
N ALA A 910 -51.87 4.38 22.76
CA ALA A 910 -52.82 4.92 23.75
C ALA A 910 -53.40 3.81 24.65
N ALA A 911 -53.34 4.08 25.96
CA ALA A 911 -54.14 3.61 27.11
C ALA A 911 -55.05 2.36 27.01
N ALA A 912 -54.91 1.44 27.98
CA ALA A 912 -55.86 1.27 29.10
C ALA A 912 -55.62 -0.04 29.89
N LYS A 913 -55.99 0.02 31.17
CA LYS A 913 -55.87 -0.97 32.25
C LYS A 913 -56.82 -2.17 32.10
N THR A 914 -56.53 -3.21 32.92
CA THR A 914 -57.46 -4.20 33.53
C THR A 914 -58.15 -5.17 32.57
N ALA A 915 -58.57 -6.39 32.92
CA ALA A 915 -58.38 -7.33 34.02
C ALA A 915 -59.14 -8.60 33.60
N ALA A 916 -58.78 -9.76 34.17
CA ALA A 916 -59.61 -10.98 34.21
C ALA A 916 -59.89 -11.64 32.82
N ALA A 917 -60.24 -12.92 32.70
CA ALA A 917 -60.61 -13.94 33.64
C ALA A 917 -60.37 -15.34 33.02
N LYS A 918 -60.05 -16.28 33.92
CA LYS A 918 -60.66 -17.61 34.07
C LYS A 918 -60.66 -18.65 32.93
N LYS A 919 -60.13 -19.80 33.39
CA LYS A 919 -60.70 -21.17 33.31
C LYS A 919 -60.54 -21.86 31.94
N THR A 920 -60.22 -23.16 31.85
CA THR A 920 -60.70 -24.28 32.69
C THR A 920 -59.86 -25.53 32.40
N THR A 921 -59.52 -26.30 33.46
CA THR A 921 -59.61 -27.77 33.64
C THR A 921 -59.08 -28.75 32.57
N ALA A 922 -58.47 -29.90 32.84
CA ALA A 922 -58.60 -30.87 33.94
C ALA A 922 -57.31 -31.75 34.02
N ALA A 923 -56.81 -32.10 35.23
CA ALA A 923 -56.91 -33.41 35.92
C ALA A 923 -56.22 -34.59 35.20
N LYS A 924 -55.47 -35.54 35.80
CA LYS A 924 -55.33 -36.11 37.16
C LYS A 924 -54.12 -37.09 37.08
N LYS A 925 -53.23 -37.27 38.06
CA LYS A 925 -53.26 -38.28 39.15
C LYS A 925 -51.93 -38.18 39.94
N THR A 926 -51.95 -37.82 41.24
CA THR A 926 -51.77 -38.70 42.44
C THR A 926 -50.42 -39.43 42.52
N THR A 927 -49.52 -39.09 43.45
CA THR A 927 -49.41 -39.58 44.86
C THR A 927 -48.19 -38.89 45.51
N ALA A 928 -47.88 -38.81 46.81
CA ALA A 928 -48.59 -38.87 48.08
C ALA A 928 -47.65 -38.26 49.17
N LYS A 929 -48.09 -37.16 49.79
CA LYS A 929 -48.01 -36.70 51.21
C LYS A 929 -46.92 -37.24 52.18
N LYS A 930 -46.19 -36.31 52.83
CA LYS A 930 -46.09 -36.08 54.32
C LYS A 930 -45.21 -34.82 54.58
N THR A 931 -45.75 -33.69 55.07
CA THR A 931 -45.84 -33.22 56.49
C THR A 931 -44.48 -33.17 57.22
N ALA A 932 -44.06 -32.15 57.96
CA ALA A 932 -44.74 -30.98 58.54
C ALA A 932 -43.72 -29.86 58.88
N ALA A 933 -44.27 -28.65 59.05
CA ALA A 933 -43.66 -27.49 59.72
C ALA A 933 -43.43 -27.78 61.24
N LYS A 934 -42.86 -26.94 62.12
CA LYS A 934 -42.57 -25.50 62.18
C LYS A 934 -41.74 -25.27 63.47
N LYS A 935 -40.85 -24.27 63.44
CA LYS A 935 -40.42 -23.31 64.50
C LYS A 935 -40.35 -23.73 65.98
N THR A 936 -39.21 -23.46 66.59
CA THR A 936 -38.93 -22.53 67.74
C THR A 936 -37.46 -22.73 68.15
N ALA A 937 -36.73 -21.89 68.88
CA ALA A 937 -36.57 -20.44 69.09
C ALA A 937 -35.40 -20.31 70.09
N ALA A 938 -34.61 -19.22 70.02
CA ALA A 938 -33.70 -18.67 71.06
C ALA A 938 -32.49 -19.56 71.49
N ALA A 939 -31.33 -19.07 71.92
CA ALA A 939 -30.68 -17.76 72.00
C ALA A 939 -29.19 -17.96 72.38
N ASN A 940 -28.37 -16.94 72.05
CA ASN A 940 -27.17 -16.43 72.74
C ASN A 940 -25.84 -17.22 72.86
N GLY A 941 -24.75 -16.45 72.70
CA GLY A 941 -23.36 -16.70 73.11
C GLY A 941 -22.44 -17.01 71.92
N ALA A 942 -21.67 -16.08 71.34
CA ALA A 942 -20.45 -15.38 71.82
C ALA A 942 -19.19 -16.27 71.82
N GLU A 943 -18.10 -15.72 71.24
CA GLU A 943 -16.71 -16.23 71.12
C GLU A 943 -16.55 -17.37 70.09
N ASP A 944 -15.78 -17.29 68.98
CA ASP A 944 -14.67 -16.45 68.49
C ASP A 944 -14.87 -16.11 66.99
#